data_AF-A0A846GR51-F1
#
_entry.id   AF-A0A846GR51-F1
#
_cell.length_a   1.000
_cell.length_b   1.000
_cell.length_c   1.000
_cell.angle_alpha   90.00
_cell.angle_beta   90.00
_cell.angle_gamma   90.00
#
_symmetry.space_group_name_H-M   'P 1'
#
loop_
_entity.id
_entity.type
_entity.pdbx_description
1 polymer ?
#
loop_
_entity_poly.entity_id
_entity_poly.type
_entity_poly.pdbx_seq_one_letter_code
_entity_poly.pdbx_strand_id
1 'polypeptide(L)'
;MESPGRQVNQTRQNQVPPLPLYYVERPEVSEQLKQILLSQETARAGTLVVSAIYGLGGIGKSTLAAALARDEEVQSHFTDGIFWATLGQNPDILSFLSTWIQQLGDYDFKPINIHSASLQLRTLLSDKKALLVVDDVWNTEDAQFFNFGGPSCQILVTTREAAIAKILKAIEYPLDVMQPWQAMKLLTEKLGHNLTDTETQEAEALAKEVGYLPLALELIAAQVAGGTSWNVLLQDMQQEVARLKGLDQPGARDAKDEASLKQLSLTASLNLSIKRLPAQQREDFIWLGILPDDVNITQAMIATLWDMDDERDAADELHYFQDKALLLSGIPGVDGTPTYRLHDLFHDLARNLLIAPPKPKRKGNLPGLGITLPAAHGTLLEKYRNLTDNNLWHTLSDDGYIYSHLTWHLEKAQKIDEIHQLLKEETPAGDNGWYWQCDRQGNTANFVKDVSKAWAIAAAKFTENPTESISLQCRYALITTSLNSLARNIFPELMAALLENKIWTPAQALAYVRQNKDSRSQAESLKAISEYLPASLLPEALDCARGISYEIYRALALVALAPHLPEVLPQALDCARGISNEYERAKALIAVAPHLSDVLPQALDCARGLSNEYERVYALVALAPHLPDVLLPQALDCARGISDKKDRAYALIALASHFPDVLLPQALDCARGISDKKDRAYALIALAPHLPDVLLPQALDCATGIDHEYERADALVALAPHLPDVLLPQALDCARGISDEEHRAEALVALAPHLPEVLHQALDCARGICNQYYRALALVALAPHLPEVLHQALDCARGIWDESDRARALVALAPHFPDVLPQALDCARGIWDEEHRADALVALAPHLPEELLPQALDCARGIWHEEHRADALVVLAPHLPEELLPQALDCVRGISHEFRRAKALVALAPHLPEVLHQALDSATGLSHEYHRAKALGALAPHLPEVLLPQALDCARGIDHEFRRAEALGALAPHFPEELLPQALDFARGISDQYYRVKVLEALAPHLPEELLHQALDYARGIDHEYHRVLALVALAPHLPEELLPQALDCARGIDHEYDRAKALVALAPHFRDMLPEALDCARGLDHEYSRPDALQNLIKTLTPSSVDFPLWQQILDGLASLTRPHFLEALPELAPLIIKFGGIEALRETVAAVDDVSRWWK
;
A
#
# COMPACT_ATOMS: atom_id res chain seq x y z
N MET A 1 34.98 -5.06 -6.56
CA MET A 1 35.21 -5.00 -8.01
C MET A 1 34.40 -3.82 -8.51
N GLU A 2 35.07 -2.83 -9.10
CA GLU A 2 34.54 -1.51 -9.46
C GLU A 2 33.46 -1.62 -10.53
N SER A 3 32.27 -1.05 -10.27
CA SER A 3 31.20 -0.91 -11.25
C SER A 3 31.57 0.19 -12.26
N PRO A 4 31.46 -0.04 -13.59
CA PRO A 4 31.77 0.99 -14.57
C PRO A 4 30.69 2.07 -14.53
N GLY A 5 31.10 3.33 -14.32
CA GLY A 5 30.22 4.49 -14.35
C GLY A 5 29.52 4.62 -15.71
N ARG A 6 28.18 4.59 -15.71
CA ARG A 6 27.37 5.00 -16.85
C ARG A 6 27.52 6.51 -17.02
N GLN A 7 28.19 6.92 -18.09
CA GLN A 7 28.34 8.32 -18.46
C GLN A 7 26.97 8.95 -18.73
N VAL A 8 26.65 9.98 -17.96
CA VAL A 8 25.59 10.94 -18.24
C VAL A 8 26.09 11.91 -19.31
N ASN A 9 25.23 12.16 -20.31
CA ASN A 9 25.35 13.11 -21.43
C ASN A 9 26.14 12.65 -22.68
N GLN A 10 25.40 12.22 -23.72
CA GLN A 10 25.38 12.88 -25.03
C GLN A 10 24.25 12.31 -25.93
N THR A 11 23.43 13.22 -26.47
CA THR A 11 22.32 13.03 -27.45
C THR A 11 21.12 12.17 -27.03
N ARG A 12 19.98 12.82 -26.72
CA ARG A 12 18.63 12.22 -26.78
C ARG A 12 18.40 11.75 -28.22
N GLN A 13 18.75 10.50 -28.55
CA GLN A 13 18.67 9.99 -29.91
C GLN A 13 17.20 9.73 -30.30
N ASN A 14 16.83 10.31 -31.44
CA ASN A 14 15.49 10.46 -32.01
C ASN A 14 14.77 9.11 -32.22
N GLN A 15 13.70 8.84 -31.45
CA GLN A 15 12.66 7.88 -31.87
C GLN A 15 11.87 8.38 -33.09
N VAL A 16 12.02 9.66 -33.45
CA VAL A 16 11.38 10.23 -34.62
C VAL A 16 11.94 9.54 -35.87
N PRO A 17 11.11 8.88 -36.70
CA PRO A 17 11.56 8.25 -37.94
C PRO A 17 12.21 9.27 -38.87
N PRO A 18 13.36 9.00 -39.52
CA PRO A 18 14.01 9.94 -40.45
C PRO A 18 13.06 10.40 -41.56
N LEU A 19 13.31 11.60 -42.08
CA LEU A 19 12.61 12.04 -43.28
C LEU A 19 12.99 11.14 -44.47
N PRO A 20 12.08 10.94 -45.45
CA PRO A 20 12.42 10.30 -46.70
C PRO A 20 13.63 10.98 -47.35
N LEU A 21 14.46 10.19 -48.04
CA LEU A 21 15.65 10.68 -48.77
C LEU A 21 15.31 11.85 -49.70
N TYR A 22 14.13 11.81 -50.32
CA TYR A 22 13.61 12.86 -51.19
C TYR A 22 12.37 13.48 -50.55
N TYR A 23 12.58 14.42 -49.63
CA TYR A 23 11.50 15.10 -48.92
C TYR A 23 11.12 16.41 -49.60
N VAL A 24 9.84 16.55 -49.94
CA VAL A 24 9.25 17.80 -50.45
C VAL A 24 8.39 18.44 -49.37
N GLU A 25 8.76 19.65 -48.95
CA GLU A 25 7.99 20.45 -48.00
C GLU A 25 6.59 20.79 -48.51
N ARG A 26 5.63 20.81 -47.57
CA ARG A 26 4.21 21.15 -47.79
C ARG A 26 3.82 22.32 -46.87
N PRO A 27 4.32 23.54 -47.12
CA PRO A 27 4.22 24.67 -46.19
C PRO A 27 2.78 25.05 -45.87
N GLU A 28 1.86 24.91 -46.82
CA GLU A 28 0.43 25.18 -46.62
C GLU A 28 -0.21 24.32 -45.52
N VAL A 29 0.39 23.14 -45.26
CA VAL A 29 -0.06 22.18 -44.25
C VAL A 29 0.79 22.28 -42.98
N SER A 30 2.12 22.26 -43.13
CA SER A 30 3.04 22.22 -41.99
C SER A 30 2.96 23.49 -41.14
N GLU A 31 2.81 24.67 -41.75
CA GLU A 31 2.70 25.93 -40.99
C GLU A 31 1.42 26.00 -40.15
N GLN A 32 0.29 25.48 -40.66
CA GLN A 32 -0.96 25.45 -39.90
C GLN A 32 -0.86 24.53 -38.69
N LEU A 33 -0.31 23.32 -38.87
CA LEU A 33 -0.10 22.38 -37.78
C LEU A 33 0.94 22.89 -36.77
N LYS A 34 2.00 23.54 -37.24
CA LYS A 34 3.00 24.19 -36.39
C LYS A 34 2.36 25.28 -35.52
N GLN A 35 1.48 26.12 -36.08
CA GLN A 35 0.73 27.10 -35.30
C GLN A 35 -0.15 26.47 -34.22
N ILE A 36 -0.80 25.34 -34.51
CA ILE A 36 -1.59 24.59 -33.52
C ILE A 36 -0.67 24.09 -32.39
N LEU A 37 0.45 23.44 -32.75
CA LEU A 37 1.42 22.88 -31.80
C LEU A 37 2.09 23.96 -30.93
N LEU A 38 2.29 25.16 -31.44
CA LEU A 38 2.97 26.26 -30.72
C LEU A 38 2.00 27.23 -30.01
N SER A 39 0.69 27.06 -30.17
CA SER A 39 -0.31 28.00 -29.64
C SER A 39 -0.29 28.10 -28.11
N GLN A 40 -0.32 29.31 -27.56
CA GLN A 40 -0.39 29.54 -26.10
C GLN A 40 -1.82 29.58 -25.54
N GLU A 41 -2.83 29.77 -26.41
CA GLU A 41 -4.25 29.74 -26.00
C GLU A 41 -4.70 28.33 -25.57
N THR A 42 -4.07 27.29 -26.12
CA THR A 42 -4.29 25.89 -25.75
C THR A 42 -3.59 25.51 -24.43
N ALA A 43 -2.45 26.13 -24.10
CA ALA A 43 -1.72 25.92 -22.83
C ALA A 43 -2.42 26.53 -21.59
N ARG A 44 -3.31 27.53 -21.75
CA ARG A 44 -3.97 28.23 -20.63
C ARG A 44 -5.12 27.46 -19.98
N ALA A 45 -5.60 26.36 -20.58
CA ALA A 45 -6.76 25.60 -20.09
C ALA A 45 -6.41 24.51 -19.07
N GLY A 46 -5.11 24.30 -18.74
CA GLY A 46 -4.69 23.25 -17.81
C GLY A 46 -5.01 21.83 -18.30
N THR A 47 -5.33 21.65 -19.57
CA THR A 47 -5.77 20.39 -20.18
C THR A 47 -4.82 19.98 -21.30
N LEU A 48 -4.48 18.69 -21.36
CA LEU A 48 -3.66 18.10 -22.42
C LEU A 48 -4.31 18.27 -23.80
N VAL A 49 -3.56 18.81 -24.76
CA VAL A 49 -4.06 19.12 -26.10
C VAL A 49 -3.71 17.97 -27.04
N VAL A 50 -4.72 17.42 -27.71
CA VAL A 50 -4.56 16.36 -28.72
C VAL A 50 -4.86 16.94 -30.09
N SER A 51 -3.96 16.74 -31.05
CA SER A 51 -4.16 17.07 -32.47
C SER A 51 -4.10 15.79 -33.30
N ALA A 52 -4.90 15.65 -34.35
CA ALA A 52 -4.96 14.42 -35.15
C ALA A 52 -4.87 14.70 -36.65
N ILE A 53 -3.84 14.16 -37.31
CA ILE A 53 -3.67 14.17 -38.76
C ILE A 53 -4.32 12.90 -39.33
N TYR A 54 -5.33 13.05 -40.19
CA TYR A 54 -5.99 11.90 -40.81
C TYR A 54 -6.10 12.00 -42.33
N GLY A 55 -6.18 10.85 -43.01
CA GLY A 55 -6.21 10.80 -44.48
C GLY A 55 -5.83 9.42 -45.03
N LEU A 56 -5.87 9.29 -46.37
CA LEU A 56 -5.62 8.03 -47.07
C LEU A 56 -4.24 7.41 -46.76
N GLY A 57 -4.10 6.10 -46.96
CA GLY A 57 -2.80 5.41 -46.90
C GLY A 57 -1.83 5.96 -47.95
N GLY A 58 -0.55 6.09 -47.62
CA GLY A 58 0.49 6.59 -48.54
C GLY A 58 0.45 8.10 -48.83
N ILE A 59 -0.39 8.88 -48.12
CA ILE A 59 -0.56 10.33 -48.33
C ILE A 59 0.50 11.20 -47.61
N GLY A 60 1.34 10.61 -46.75
CA GLY A 60 2.45 11.29 -46.06
C GLY A 60 2.14 11.81 -44.64
N LYS A 61 1.18 11.23 -43.91
CA LYS A 61 0.84 11.64 -42.53
C LYS A 61 2.02 11.53 -41.57
N SER A 62 2.62 10.34 -41.49
CA SER A 62 3.79 10.07 -40.64
C SER A 62 4.98 10.93 -41.04
N THR A 63 5.20 11.15 -42.34
CA THR A 63 6.23 12.05 -42.86
C THR A 63 6.04 13.49 -42.41
N LEU A 64 4.80 13.99 -42.42
CA LEU A 64 4.47 15.33 -41.97
C LEU A 64 4.68 15.49 -40.45
N ALA A 65 4.24 14.51 -39.66
CA ALA A 65 4.48 14.50 -38.21
C ALA A 65 5.98 14.43 -37.88
N ALA A 66 6.74 13.62 -38.63
CA ALA A 66 8.20 13.50 -38.49
C ALA A 66 8.94 14.78 -38.91
N ALA A 67 8.42 15.54 -39.88
CA ALA A 67 8.94 16.85 -40.26
C ALA A 67 8.69 17.90 -39.17
N LEU A 68 7.47 17.95 -38.62
CA LEU A 68 7.13 18.83 -37.50
C LEU A 68 7.99 18.54 -36.27
N ALA A 69 8.21 17.26 -35.93
CA ALA A 69 9.08 16.87 -34.83
C ALA A 69 10.57 17.24 -35.04
N ARG A 70 10.98 17.57 -36.28
CA ARG A 70 12.33 18.03 -36.61
C ARG A 70 12.45 19.53 -36.83
N ASP A 71 11.35 20.25 -36.85
CA ASP A 71 11.35 21.70 -37.00
C ASP A 71 12.03 22.36 -35.80
N GLU A 72 12.94 23.30 -36.07
CA GLU A 72 13.76 23.94 -35.04
C GLU A 72 12.92 24.70 -34.01
N GLU A 73 11.81 25.34 -34.42
CA GLU A 73 10.94 26.05 -33.50
C GLU A 73 10.12 25.08 -32.64
N VAL A 74 9.67 23.96 -33.21
CA VAL A 74 8.98 22.89 -32.46
C VAL A 74 9.92 22.28 -31.42
N GLN A 75 11.15 21.93 -31.81
CA GLN A 75 12.15 21.38 -30.88
C GLN A 75 12.54 22.39 -29.79
N SER A 76 12.69 23.67 -30.15
CA SER A 76 12.96 24.75 -29.20
C SER A 76 11.78 24.99 -28.24
N HIS A 77 10.55 24.71 -28.70
CA HIS A 77 9.37 24.83 -27.87
C HIS A 77 9.25 23.67 -26.88
N PHE A 78 9.49 22.42 -27.30
CA PHE A 78 9.39 21.21 -26.47
C PHE A 78 10.76 20.80 -25.91
N THR A 79 11.25 21.59 -24.94
CA THR A 79 12.60 21.49 -24.38
C THR A 79 12.91 20.16 -23.67
N ASP A 80 11.89 19.46 -23.20
CA ASP A 80 12.06 18.18 -22.49
C ASP A 80 12.06 16.97 -23.42
N GLY A 81 11.76 17.17 -24.70
CA GLY A 81 11.94 16.16 -25.74
C GLY A 81 10.68 15.87 -26.53
N ILE A 82 10.87 15.04 -27.56
CA ILE A 82 9.82 14.55 -28.43
C ILE A 82 9.87 13.03 -28.38
N PHE A 83 8.76 12.43 -27.99
CA PHE A 83 8.61 10.99 -27.80
C PHE A 83 7.73 10.43 -28.91
N TRP A 84 8.13 9.33 -29.55
CA TRP A 84 7.45 8.81 -30.74
C TRP A 84 7.12 7.33 -30.57
N ALA A 85 5.85 6.96 -30.79
CA ALA A 85 5.39 5.59 -30.81
C ALA A 85 4.60 5.35 -32.10
N THR A 86 4.97 4.34 -32.88
CA THR A 86 4.16 3.89 -34.02
C THR A 86 3.38 2.65 -33.61
N LEU A 87 2.05 2.72 -33.54
CA LEU A 87 1.21 1.66 -32.97
C LEU A 87 0.91 0.53 -33.96
N GLY A 88 0.48 0.87 -35.17
CA GLY A 88 -0.01 -0.11 -36.14
C GLY A 88 -1.29 -0.83 -35.66
N GLN A 89 -1.59 -1.99 -36.25
CA GLN A 89 -2.85 -2.72 -35.98
C GLN A 89 -2.86 -3.49 -34.66
N ASN A 90 -1.70 -4.01 -34.23
CA ASN A 90 -1.56 -4.81 -33.01
C ASN A 90 -0.41 -4.28 -32.14
N PRO A 91 -0.59 -3.11 -31.48
CA PRO A 91 0.50 -2.41 -30.81
C PRO A 91 1.01 -3.11 -29.55
N ASP A 92 2.32 -3.01 -29.32
CA ASP A 92 2.95 -3.39 -28.05
C ASP A 92 3.07 -2.19 -27.11
N ILE A 93 1.93 -1.74 -26.59
CA ILE A 93 1.81 -0.49 -25.82
C ILE A 93 2.77 -0.46 -24.63
N LEU A 94 2.85 -1.56 -23.85
CA LEU A 94 3.70 -1.61 -22.66
C LEU A 94 5.17 -1.34 -22.99
N SER A 95 5.67 -1.87 -24.10
CA SER A 95 7.06 -1.67 -24.53
C SER A 95 7.33 -0.21 -24.92
N PHE A 96 6.40 0.45 -25.63
CA PHE A 96 6.53 1.88 -25.93
C PHE A 96 6.58 2.73 -24.66
N LEU A 97 5.65 2.50 -23.75
CA LEU A 97 5.58 3.25 -22.49
C LEU A 97 6.84 3.00 -21.64
N SER A 98 7.29 1.74 -21.53
CA SER A 98 8.53 1.38 -20.82
C SER A 98 9.75 2.10 -21.40
N THR A 99 9.83 2.18 -22.73
CA THR A 99 10.94 2.86 -23.41
C THR A 99 10.94 4.35 -23.09
N TRP A 100 9.76 5.00 -23.12
CA TRP A 100 9.65 6.42 -22.76
C TRP A 100 10.03 6.70 -21.31
N ILE A 101 9.66 5.81 -20.38
CA ILE A 101 10.02 5.89 -18.95
C ILE A 101 11.54 5.92 -18.79
N GLN A 102 12.24 5.00 -19.46
CA GLN A 102 13.70 4.92 -19.42
C GLN A 102 14.36 6.16 -20.05
N GLN A 103 13.80 6.68 -21.14
CA GLN A 103 14.32 7.90 -21.80
C GLN A 103 14.16 9.16 -20.95
N LEU A 104 13.12 9.19 -20.12
CA LEU A 104 12.91 10.24 -19.12
C LEU A 104 13.83 10.06 -17.89
N GLY A 105 14.70 9.05 -17.91
CA GLY A 105 15.74 8.80 -16.92
C GLY A 105 15.35 7.81 -15.84
N ASP A 106 14.22 7.11 -16.00
CA ASP A 106 13.74 6.14 -15.02
C ASP A 106 14.08 4.68 -15.40
N TYR A 107 15.35 4.32 -15.23
CA TYR A 107 15.87 3.01 -15.63
C TYR A 107 15.51 1.87 -14.67
N ASP A 108 15.25 2.21 -13.41
CA ASP A 108 14.98 1.23 -12.38
C ASP A 108 13.50 0.84 -12.36
N PHE A 109 12.58 1.75 -12.70
CA PHE A 109 11.16 1.43 -12.77
C PHE A 109 10.84 0.39 -13.83
N LYS A 110 10.42 -0.80 -13.38
CA LYS A 110 10.00 -1.92 -14.23
C LYS A 110 8.48 -1.97 -14.26
N PRO A 111 7.80 -1.41 -15.27
CA PRO A 111 6.36 -1.48 -15.34
C PRO A 111 5.90 -2.93 -15.58
N ILE A 112 4.95 -3.37 -14.77
CA ILE A 112 4.38 -4.73 -14.83
C ILE A 112 3.10 -4.80 -15.66
N ASN A 113 2.50 -3.64 -15.98
CA ASN A 113 1.33 -3.54 -16.85
C ASN A 113 1.19 -2.12 -17.46
N ILE A 114 0.35 -1.99 -18.50
CA ILE A 114 0.14 -0.74 -19.24
C ILE A 114 -0.30 0.40 -18.31
N HIS A 115 -1.24 0.15 -17.41
CA HIS A 115 -1.75 1.17 -16.48
C HIS A 115 -0.65 1.75 -15.59
N SER A 116 0.21 0.90 -15.01
CA SER A 116 1.35 1.34 -14.19
C SER A 116 2.36 2.16 -15.00
N ALA A 117 2.58 1.80 -16.27
CA ALA A 117 3.48 2.53 -17.17
C ALA A 117 2.90 3.91 -17.54
N SER A 118 1.64 3.97 -17.97
CA SER A 118 0.94 5.23 -18.30
C SER A 118 0.91 6.19 -17.11
N LEU A 119 0.67 5.67 -15.91
CA LEU A 119 0.62 6.47 -14.69
C LEU A 119 2.00 7.00 -14.29
N GLN A 120 3.07 6.25 -14.54
CA GLN A 120 4.42 6.74 -14.30
C GLN A 120 4.85 7.79 -15.31
N LEU A 121 4.51 7.61 -16.58
CA LEU A 121 4.75 8.65 -17.59
C LEU A 121 4.01 9.93 -17.29
N ARG A 122 2.79 9.85 -16.73
CA ARG A 122 2.09 11.04 -16.23
C ARG A 122 2.91 11.79 -15.17
N THR A 123 3.55 11.08 -14.24
CA THR A 123 4.44 11.69 -13.22
C THR A 123 5.68 12.28 -13.85
N LEU A 124 6.37 11.52 -14.71
CA LEU A 124 7.62 11.96 -15.33
C LEU A 124 7.43 13.17 -16.24
N LEU A 125 6.23 13.33 -16.80
CA LEU A 125 5.87 14.40 -17.75
C LEU A 125 5.06 15.54 -17.10
N SER A 126 4.78 15.51 -15.80
CA SER A 126 3.91 16.51 -15.15
C SER A 126 4.47 17.93 -15.25
N ASP A 127 5.79 18.04 -15.17
CA ASP A 127 6.56 19.28 -15.16
C ASP A 127 7.34 19.54 -16.44
N LYS A 128 7.16 18.66 -17.42
CA LYS A 128 7.89 18.66 -18.67
C LYS A 128 7.12 19.37 -19.76
N LYS A 129 7.87 19.96 -20.67
CA LYS A 129 7.39 20.50 -21.93
C LYS A 129 7.81 19.57 -23.06
N ALA A 130 6.96 18.58 -23.32
CA ALA A 130 7.23 17.49 -24.25
C ALA A 130 6.13 17.31 -25.31
N LEU A 131 6.51 16.85 -26.51
CA LEU A 131 5.59 16.46 -27.56
C LEU A 131 5.53 14.92 -27.64
N LEU A 132 4.34 14.35 -27.51
CA LEU A 132 4.10 12.92 -27.66
C LEU A 132 3.47 12.67 -29.04
N VAL A 133 4.17 11.95 -29.91
CA VAL A 133 3.66 11.59 -31.23
C VAL A 133 3.24 10.13 -31.23
N VAL A 134 1.94 9.88 -31.46
CA VAL A 134 1.35 8.55 -31.55
C VAL A 134 0.93 8.32 -33.00
N ASP A 135 1.80 7.65 -33.74
CA ASP A 135 1.72 7.43 -35.17
C ASP A 135 0.97 6.13 -35.52
N ASP A 136 0.23 6.15 -36.60
CA ASP A 136 -0.58 5.06 -37.18
C ASP A 136 -1.52 4.37 -36.18
N VAL A 137 -2.46 5.15 -35.62
CA VAL A 137 -3.49 4.63 -34.71
C VAL A 137 -4.64 3.99 -35.48
N TRP A 138 -4.93 2.72 -35.15
CA TRP A 138 -6.04 1.94 -35.71
C TRP A 138 -7.24 1.78 -34.75
N ASN A 139 -7.00 1.72 -33.44
CA ASN A 139 -8.06 1.53 -32.43
C ASN A 139 -8.09 2.69 -31.44
N THR A 140 -9.31 3.05 -31.00
CA THR A 140 -9.50 4.13 -30.02
C THR A 140 -9.07 3.74 -28.62
N GLU A 141 -9.19 2.46 -28.26
CA GLU A 141 -8.81 1.95 -26.94
C GLU A 141 -7.29 2.07 -26.73
N ASP A 142 -6.51 1.71 -27.75
CA ASP A 142 -5.04 1.78 -27.71
C ASP A 142 -4.54 3.22 -27.55
N ALA A 143 -5.17 4.18 -28.22
CA ALA A 143 -4.80 5.59 -28.13
C ALA A 143 -5.08 6.22 -26.76
N GLN A 144 -6.09 5.73 -26.02
CA GLN A 144 -6.42 6.25 -24.70
C GLN A 144 -5.30 6.02 -23.67
N PHE A 145 -4.51 4.96 -23.84
CA PHE A 145 -3.38 4.69 -22.94
C PHE A 145 -2.29 5.75 -23.02
N PHE A 146 -2.23 6.54 -24.09
CA PHE A 146 -1.27 7.64 -24.30
C PHE A 146 -1.79 9.00 -23.85
N ASN A 147 -3.02 9.10 -23.33
CA ASN A 147 -3.65 10.35 -22.91
C ASN A 147 -3.14 10.82 -21.53
N PHE A 148 -1.83 11.03 -21.43
CA PHE A 148 -1.12 11.49 -20.24
C PHE A 148 -0.14 12.61 -20.58
N GLY A 149 0.19 13.46 -19.61
CA GLY A 149 1.10 14.59 -19.77
C GLY A 149 0.66 15.81 -18.97
N GLY A 150 1.63 16.66 -18.61
CA GLY A 150 1.35 17.92 -17.92
C GLY A 150 0.69 18.97 -18.83
N PRO A 151 0.29 20.13 -18.29
CA PRO A 151 -0.30 21.23 -19.05
C PRO A 151 0.58 21.78 -20.18
N SER A 152 1.89 21.52 -20.11
CA SER A 152 2.89 21.93 -21.09
C SER A 152 3.22 20.84 -22.12
N CYS A 153 2.58 19.67 -22.03
CA CYS A 153 2.68 18.61 -23.02
C CYS A 153 1.63 18.74 -24.12
N GLN A 154 1.93 18.18 -25.29
CA GLN A 154 0.95 18.00 -26.37
C GLN A 154 1.04 16.62 -26.98
N ILE A 155 -0.09 16.13 -27.51
CA ILE A 155 -0.17 14.87 -28.25
C ILE A 155 -0.48 15.15 -29.72
N LEU A 156 0.30 14.57 -30.62
CA LEU A 156 0.04 14.52 -32.05
C LEU A 156 -0.25 13.08 -32.48
N VAL A 157 -1.45 12.84 -33.01
CA VAL A 157 -1.89 11.53 -33.48
C VAL A 157 -1.90 11.50 -35.01
N THR A 158 -1.48 10.39 -35.62
CA THR A 158 -1.77 10.12 -37.04
C THR A 158 -2.69 8.91 -37.18
N THR A 159 -3.66 8.97 -38.09
CA THR A 159 -4.61 7.86 -38.30
C THR A 159 -5.18 7.83 -39.72
N ARG A 160 -5.69 6.69 -40.16
CA ARG A 160 -6.48 6.57 -41.40
C ARG A 160 -7.95 6.92 -41.18
N GLU A 161 -8.43 6.85 -39.93
CA GLU A 161 -9.85 6.95 -39.61
C GLU A 161 -10.20 8.25 -38.90
N ALA A 162 -11.05 9.07 -39.54
CA ALA A 162 -11.54 10.32 -38.95
C ALA A 162 -12.32 10.09 -37.63
N ALA A 163 -12.88 8.89 -37.41
CA ALA A 163 -13.62 8.56 -36.20
C ALA A 163 -12.74 8.58 -34.94
N ILE A 164 -11.47 8.18 -35.06
CA ILE A 164 -10.53 8.11 -33.94
C ILE A 164 -10.23 9.52 -33.42
N ALA A 165 -10.00 10.47 -34.34
CA ALA A 165 -9.76 11.88 -33.98
C ALA A 165 -10.93 12.48 -33.17
N LYS A 166 -12.17 12.16 -33.53
CA LYS A 166 -13.39 12.64 -32.85
C LYS A 166 -13.50 12.10 -31.42
N ILE A 167 -13.22 10.82 -31.23
CA ILE A 167 -13.32 10.15 -29.92
C ILE A 167 -12.26 10.68 -28.96
N LEU A 168 -11.06 10.96 -29.46
CA LEU A 168 -9.98 11.60 -28.71
C LEU A 168 -10.23 13.09 -28.43
N LYS A 169 -11.33 13.67 -28.95
CA LYS A 169 -11.63 15.10 -28.91
C LYS A 169 -10.46 15.95 -29.43
N ALA A 170 -9.77 15.44 -30.44
CA ALA A 170 -8.59 16.06 -30.99
C ALA A 170 -8.95 17.23 -31.92
N ILE A 171 -8.02 18.17 -32.09
CA ILE A 171 -8.07 19.15 -33.18
C ILE A 171 -7.83 18.38 -34.49
N GLU A 172 -8.89 18.22 -35.27
CA GLU A 172 -8.90 17.44 -36.51
C GLU A 172 -8.19 18.16 -37.67
N TYR A 173 -7.25 17.47 -38.32
CA TYR A 173 -6.57 17.96 -39.52
C TYR A 173 -6.63 16.93 -40.67
N PRO A 174 -7.52 17.13 -41.67
CA PRO A 174 -7.54 16.30 -42.86
C PRO A 174 -6.34 16.59 -43.78
N LEU A 175 -5.49 15.60 -44.00
CA LEU A 175 -4.38 15.69 -44.94
C LEU A 175 -4.83 15.26 -46.34
N ASP A 176 -4.67 16.15 -47.32
CA ASP A 176 -4.96 15.87 -48.73
C ASP A 176 -3.69 15.48 -49.52
N VAL A 177 -3.85 15.10 -50.78
CA VAL A 177 -2.78 14.69 -51.71
C VAL A 177 -1.82 15.84 -52.04
N MET A 178 -0.68 15.52 -52.66
CA MET A 178 0.29 16.56 -53.06
C MET A 178 -0.29 17.46 -54.15
N GLN A 179 0.06 18.74 -54.11
CA GLN A 179 -0.19 19.66 -55.21
C GLN A 179 0.61 19.23 -56.45
N PRO A 180 0.15 19.49 -57.68
CA PRO A 180 0.84 19.07 -58.90
C PRO A 180 2.31 19.49 -58.95
N TRP A 181 2.62 20.72 -58.52
CA TRP A 181 4.00 21.20 -58.48
C TRP A 181 4.86 20.46 -57.46
N GLN A 182 4.30 20.05 -56.32
CA GLN A 182 5.00 19.27 -55.29
C GLN A 182 5.30 17.86 -55.82
N ALA A 183 4.33 17.24 -56.52
CA ALA A 183 4.51 15.95 -57.15
C ALA A 183 5.62 15.98 -58.20
N MET A 184 5.64 16.99 -59.06
CA MET A 184 6.70 17.16 -60.05
C MET A 184 8.07 17.43 -59.43
N LYS A 185 8.12 18.21 -58.34
CA LYS A 185 9.35 18.43 -57.58
C LYS A 185 9.89 17.11 -57.00
N LEU A 186 9.04 16.29 -56.39
CA LEU A 186 9.42 14.98 -55.85
C LEU A 186 9.98 14.06 -56.93
N LEU A 187 9.33 13.99 -58.10
CA LEU A 187 9.81 13.19 -59.24
C LEU A 187 11.18 13.66 -59.73
N THR A 188 11.37 14.97 -59.88
CA THR A 188 12.61 15.56 -60.39
C THR A 188 13.78 15.34 -59.44
N GLU A 189 13.57 15.56 -58.13
CA GLU A 189 14.59 15.35 -57.10
C GLU A 189 15.00 13.87 -57.02
N LYS A 190 14.02 12.95 -57.04
CA LYS A 190 14.29 11.51 -56.97
C LYS A 190 15.03 10.97 -58.20
N LEU A 191 14.76 11.54 -59.38
CA LEU A 191 15.44 11.13 -60.62
C LEU A 191 16.83 11.76 -60.79
N GLY A 192 17.18 12.76 -59.97
CA GLY A 192 18.50 13.40 -59.97
C GLY A 192 18.82 14.21 -61.23
N HIS A 193 17.85 14.50 -62.10
CA HIS A 193 18.01 15.31 -63.29
C HIS A 193 16.75 16.11 -63.63
N ASN A 194 16.92 17.22 -64.33
CA ASN A 194 15.79 18.00 -64.83
C ASN A 194 15.13 17.28 -66.00
N LEU A 195 13.80 17.15 -65.96
CA LEU A 195 13.01 16.56 -67.02
C LEU A 195 12.99 17.45 -68.28
N THR A 196 13.10 16.84 -69.45
CA THR A 196 12.84 17.52 -70.73
C THR A 196 11.36 17.90 -70.89
N ASP A 197 11.03 18.78 -71.84
CA ASP A 197 9.63 19.18 -72.10
C ASP A 197 8.72 17.96 -72.38
N THR A 198 9.23 16.98 -73.11
CA THR A 198 8.52 15.71 -73.40
C THR A 198 8.36 14.85 -72.16
N GLU A 199 9.41 14.67 -71.35
CA GLU A 199 9.33 13.88 -70.12
C GLU A 199 8.42 14.55 -69.09
N THR A 200 8.39 15.88 -69.05
CA THR A 200 7.52 16.66 -68.16
C THR A 200 6.05 16.36 -68.45
N GLN A 201 5.63 16.35 -69.71
CA GLN A 201 4.24 16.02 -70.08
C GLN A 201 3.86 14.58 -69.72
N GLU A 202 4.77 13.63 -69.96
CA GLU A 202 4.55 12.22 -69.64
C GLU A 202 4.53 11.96 -68.12
N ALA A 203 5.41 12.62 -67.37
CA ALA A 203 5.47 12.58 -65.92
C ALA A 203 4.23 13.23 -65.27
N GLU A 204 3.74 14.36 -65.81
CA GLU A 204 2.49 14.99 -65.36
C GLU A 204 1.28 14.06 -65.55
N ALA A 205 1.19 13.41 -66.71
CA ALA A 205 0.13 12.45 -66.99
C ALA A 205 0.17 11.26 -66.02
N LEU A 206 1.37 10.74 -65.74
CA LEU A 206 1.55 9.63 -64.80
C LEU A 206 1.30 10.05 -63.35
N ALA A 207 1.76 11.23 -62.92
CA ALA A 207 1.52 11.79 -61.60
C ALA A 207 0.01 11.94 -61.32
N LYS A 208 -0.74 12.35 -62.34
CA LYS A 208 -2.20 12.42 -62.28
C LYS A 208 -2.85 11.04 -62.20
N GLU A 209 -2.37 10.06 -62.97
CA GLU A 209 -2.89 8.69 -62.95
C GLU A 209 -2.70 8.03 -61.57
N VAL A 210 -1.57 8.27 -60.91
CA VAL A 210 -1.32 7.75 -59.55
C VAL A 210 -1.96 8.59 -58.44
N GLY A 211 -2.74 9.62 -58.80
CA GLY A 211 -3.52 10.43 -57.85
C GLY A 211 -2.71 11.36 -56.96
N TYR A 212 -1.48 11.73 -57.37
CA TYR A 212 -0.56 12.61 -56.62
C TYR A 212 -0.26 12.13 -55.19
N LEU A 213 -0.32 10.81 -54.95
CA LEU A 213 0.06 10.21 -53.67
C LEU A 213 1.60 10.11 -53.58
N PRO A 214 2.24 10.65 -52.52
CA PRO A 214 3.70 10.61 -52.36
C PRO A 214 4.29 9.21 -52.57
N LEU A 215 3.73 8.19 -51.92
CA LEU A 215 4.23 6.81 -52.03
C LEU A 215 4.15 6.28 -53.47
N ALA A 216 3.05 6.56 -54.18
CA ALA A 216 2.89 6.10 -55.56
C ALA A 216 3.84 6.83 -56.52
N LEU A 217 4.05 8.13 -56.32
CA LEU A 217 5.02 8.94 -57.06
C LEU A 217 6.45 8.44 -56.86
N GLU A 218 6.80 8.07 -55.63
CA GLU A 218 8.10 7.50 -55.32
C GLU A 218 8.35 6.15 -56.00
N LEU A 219 7.32 5.31 -56.10
CA LEU A 219 7.41 4.01 -56.77
C LEU A 219 7.59 4.14 -58.28
N ILE A 220 6.83 5.03 -58.92
CA ILE A 220 6.98 5.26 -60.37
C ILE A 220 8.35 5.86 -60.69
N ALA A 221 8.86 6.79 -59.86
CA ALA A 221 10.18 7.38 -60.06
C ALA A 221 11.28 6.31 -59.97
N ALA A 222 11.19 5.39 -59.00
CA ALA A 222 12.12 4.28 -58.88
C ALA A 222 12.08 3.32 -60.09
N GLN A 223 10.92 3.13 -60.71
CA GLN A 223 10.78 2.32 -61.93
C GLN A 223 11.35 3.02 -63.17
N VAL A 224 11.21 4.34 -63.26
CA VAL A 224 11.80 5.15 -64.33
C VAL A 224 13.33 5.20 -64.19
N ALA A 225 13.85 5.43 -62.98
CA ALA A 225 15.27 5.33 -62.67
C ALA A 225 15.85 3.94 -63.01
N GLY A 226 15.04 2.89 -62.86
CA GLY A 226 15.37 1.52 -63.25
C GLY A 226 15.35 1.25 -64.78
N GLY A 227 15.14 2.26 -65.61
CA GLY A 227 15.20 2.18 -67.08
C GLY A 227 13.85 2.00 -67.79
N THR A 228 12.72 2.10 -67.08
CA THR A 228 11.40 2.07 -67.73
C THR A 228 11.06 3.45 -68.30
N SER A 229 10.63 3.53 -69.55
CA SER A 229 10.10 4.79 -70.09
C SER A 229 8.75 5.17 -69.46
N TRP A 230 8.51 6.47 -69.31
CA TRP A 230 7.27 7.01 -68.75
C TRP A 230 6.01 6.49 -69.47
N ASN A 231 6.02 6.49 -70.81
CA ASN A 231 4.90 6.00 -71.62
C ASN A 231 4.56 4.53 -71.36
N VAL A 232 5.57 3.65 -71.25
CA VAL A 232 5.34 2.23 -70.97
C VAL A 232 4.76 2.06 -69.57
N LEU A 233 5.28 2.81 -68.59
CA LEU A 233 4.78 2.78 -67.22
C LEU A 233 3.33 3.29 -67.11
N LEU A 234 2.98 4.36 -67.83
CA LEU A 234 1.61 4.87 -67.88
C LEU A 234 0.64 3.86 -68.48
N GLN A 235 1.02 3.17 -69.56
CA GLN A 235 0.20 2.11 -70.15
C GLN A 235 0.03 0.92 -69.20
N ASP A 236 1.10 0.47 -68.56
CA ASP A 236 1.05 -0.62 -67.59
C ASP A 236 0.18 -0.26 -66.37
N MET A 237 0.27 0.99 -65.89
CA MET A 237 -0.56 1.50 -64.80
C MET A 237 -2.04 1.49 -65.16
N GLN A 238 -2.39 2.04 -66.32
CA GLN A 238 -3.78 2.06 -66.80
C GLN A 238 -4.35 0.65 -66.99
N GLN A 239 -3.54 -0.29 -67.51
CA GLN A 239 -3.93 -1.69 -67.65
C GLN A 239 -4.15 -2.37 -66.30
N GLU A 240 -3.25 -2.15 -65.34
CA GLU A 240 -3.37 -2.74 -64.01
C GLU A 240 -4.55 -2.15 -63.22
N VAL A 241 -4.79 -0.84 -63.29
CA VAL A 241 -5.97 -0.19 -62.69
C VAL A 241 -7.26 -0.72 -63.32
N ALA A 242 -7.32 -0.84 -64.66
CA ALA A 242 -8.48 -1.42 -65.35
C ALA A 242 -8.72 -2.89 -64.94
N ARG A 243 -7.63 -3.65 -64.75
CA ARG A 243 -7.69 -5.03 -64.26
C ARG A 243 -8.25 -5.09 -62.84
N LEU A 244 -7.74 -4.26 -61.92
CA LEU A 244 -8.19 -4.23 -60.52
C LEU A 244 -9.67 -3.84 -60.42
N LYS A 245 -10.13 -2.86 -61.21
CA LYS A 245 -11.56 -2.51 -61.32
C LYS A 245 -12.45 -3.67 -61.79
N GLY A 246 -11.92 -4.55 -62.64
CA GLY A 246 -12.63 -5.72 -63.16
C GLY A 246 -12.68 -6.93 -62.23
N LEU A 247 -12.00 -6.90 -61.07
CA LEU A 247 -12.06 -7.97 -60.08
C LEU A 247 -13.29 -7.77 -59.16
N ASP A 248 -14.06 -8.83 -58.94
CA ASP A 248 -15.17 -8.86 -57.97
C ASP A 248 -14.66 -8.79 -56.52
N GLN A 249 -14.16 -7.63 -56.11
CA GLN A 249 -13.93 -7.27 -54.71
C GLN A 249 -15.14 -6.46 -54.19
N PRO A 250 -15.56 -6.64 -52.93
CA PRO A 250 -16.53 -5.75 -52.29
C PRO A 250 -16.01 -4.31 -52.37
N GLY A 251 -16.73 -3.41 -53.03
CA GLY A 251 -16.33 -2.02 -53.26
C GLY A 251 -15.72 -1.70 -54.64
N ALA A 252 -15.16 -2.68 -55.36
CA ALA A 252 -14.53 -2.43 -56.67
C ALA A 252 -15.53 -2.12 -57.80
N ARG A 253 -16.78 -2.62 -57.70
CA ARG A 253 -17.87 -2.31 -58.64
C ARG A 253 -18.54 -0.95 -58.37
N ASP A 254 -18.39 -0.42 -57.16
CA ASP A 254 -19.04 0.82 -56.69
C ASP A 254 -18.07 2.01 -56.52
N ALA A 255 -16.78 1.83 -56.87
CA ALA A 255 -15.73 2.85 -56.83
C ALA A 255 -15.98 4.01 -57.81
N LYS A 256 -16.99 4.83 -57.51
CA LYS A 256 -17.31 6.09 -58.21
C LYS A 256 -16.72 7.30 -57.50
N ASP A 257 -16.32 7.15 -56.24
CA ASP A 257 -15.73 8.21 -55.44
C ASP A 257 -14.21 8.26 -55.61
N GLU A 258 -13.66 9.47 -55.49
CA GLU A 258 -12.28 9.80 -55.82
C GLU A 258 -11.26 9.06 -54.92
N ALA A 259 -11.63 8.76 -53.66
CA ALA A 259 -10.80 8.04 -52.71
C ALA A 259 -10.55 6.59 -53.13
N SER A 260 -11.59 5.88 -53.55
CA SER A 260 -11.49 4.50 -54.05
C SER A 260 -10.60 4.40 -55.29
N LEU A 261 -10.66 5.40 -56.19
CA LEU A 261 -9.80 5.46 -57.38
C LEU A 261 -8.32 5.68 -57.02
N LYS A 262 -8.04 6.57 -56.06
CA LYS A 262 -6.69 6.80 -55.55
C LYS A 262 -6.11 5.52 -54.92
N GLN A 263 -6.92 4.78 -54.14
CA GLN A 263 -6.51 3.51 -53.54
C GLN A 263 -6.20 2.43 -54.59
N LEU A 264 -7.02 2.30 -55.64
CA LEU A 264 -6.75 1.37 -56.74
C LEU A 264 -5.44 1.70 -57.47
N SER A 265 -5.17 2.99 -57.69
CA SER A 265 -3.97 3.46 -58.38
C SER A 265 -2.71 3.24 -57.53
N LEU A 266 -2.81 3.40 -56.21
CA LEU A 266 -1.76 3.01 -55.28
C LEU A 266 -1.49 1.50 -55.35
N THR A 267 -2.53 0.66 -55.23
CA THR A 267 -2.39 -0.80 -55.34
C THR A 267 -1.78 -1.25 -56.67
N ALA A 268 -2.15 -0.59 -57.78
CA ALA A 268 -1.54 -0.84 -59.08
C ALA A 268 -0.04 -0.51 -59.09
N SER A 269 0.34 0.63 -58.48
CA SER A 269 1.75 1.05 -58.34
C SER A 269 2.57 0.05 -57.52
N LEU A 270 2.02 -0.45 -56.41
CA LEU A 270 2.64 -1.50 -55.57
C LEU A 270 2.84 -2.78 -56.40
N ASN A 271 1.78 -3.28 -57.04
CA ASN A 271 1.82 -4.52 -57.83
C ASN A 271 2.86 -4.47 -58.96
N LEU A 272 2.92 -3.35 -59.69
CA LEU A 272 3.88 -3.17 -60.79
C LEU A 272 5.33 -3.15 -60.29
N SER A 273 5.56 -2.51 -59.14
CA SER A 273 6.90 -2.46 -58.52
C SER A 273 7.40 -3.87 -58.19
N ILE A 274 6.55 -4.70 -57.59
CA ILE A 274 6.90 -6.10 -57.25
C ILE A 274 7.00 -6.99 -58.51
N LYS A 275 6.14 -6.79 -59.52
CA LYS A 275 6.18 -7.55 -60.78
C LYS A 275 7.51 -7.43 -61.52
N ARG A 276 8.17 -6.28 -61.37
CA ARG A 276 9.42 -5.95 -62.07
C ARG A 276 10.68 -6.29 -61.28
N LEU A 277 10.55 -6.74 -60.03
CA LEU A 277 11.67 -7.31 -59.28
C LEU A 277 12.16 -8.60 -59.94
N PRO A 278 13.49 -8.87 -59.94
CA PRO A 278 14.02 -10.18 -60.28
C PRO A 278 13.50 -11.24 -59.32
N ALA A 279 13.65 -12.51 -59.70
CA ALA A 279 13.03 -13.63 -58.97
C ALA A 279 13.49 -13.72 -57.51
N GLN A 280 14.79 -13.55 -57.24
CA GLN A 280 15.36 -13.63 -55.90
C GLN A 280 14.85 -12.49 -55.01
N GLN A 281 15.02 -11.24 -55.43
CA GLN A 281 14.56 -10.08 -54.65
C GLN A 281 13.04 -10.06 -54.43
N ARG A 282 12.28 -10.70 -55.33
CA ARG A 282 10.85 -10.89 -55.10
C ARG A 282 10.60 -11.86 -53.96
N GLU A 283 11.31 -12.98 -53.91
CA GLU A 283 11.22 -13.93 -52.80
C GLU A 283 11.66 -13.29 -51.48
N ASP A 284 12.76 -12.54 -51.48
CA ASP A 284 13.28 -11.81 -50.32
C ASP A 284 12.26 -10.78 -49.81
N PHE A 285 11.63 -10.01 -50.71
CA PHE A 285 10.53 -9.10 -50.38
C PHE A 285 9.32 -9.84 -49.77
N ILE A 286 8.95 -11.01 -50.31
CA ILE A 286 7.83 -11.80 -49.79
C ILE A 286 8.12 -12.29 -48.37
N TRP A 287 9.36 -12.68 -48.08
CA TRP A 287 9.78 -13.10 -46.75
C TRP A 287 9.64 -11.99 -45.69
N LEU A 288 9.75 -10.71 -46.06
CA LEU A 288 9.49 -9.60 -45.13
C LEU A 288 8.05 -9.61 -44.56
N GLY A 289 7.09 -10.24 -45.25
CA GLY A 289 5.71 -10.38 -44.78
C GLY A 289 5.53 -11.30 -43.55
N ILE A 290 6.59 -12.00 -43.14
CA ILE A 290 6.60 -12.80 -41.90
C ILE A 290 6.77 -11.94 -40.65
N LEU A 291 7.33 -10.74 -40.79
CA LEU A 291 7.63 -9.85 -39.69
C LEU A 291 6.31 -9.31 -39.10
N PRO A 292 6.28 -8.87 -37.84
CA PRO A 292 5.20 -8.04 -37.31
C PRO A 292 5.12 -6.69 -38.03
N ASP A 293 3.98 -6.02 -37.90
CA ASP A 293 3.79 -4.67 -38.44
C ASP A 293 4.75 -3.68 -37.76
N ASP A 294 5.22 -2.67 -38.51
CA ASP A 294 5.97 -1.51 -37.99
C ASP A 294 7.29 -1.81 -37.24
N VAL A 295 7.88 -2.98 -37.48
CA VAL A 295 9.17 -3.38 -36.93
C VAL A 295 10.35 -2.62 -37.57
N ASN A 296 11.35 -2.27 -36.76
CA ASN A 296 12.66 -1.85 -37.23
C ASN A 296 13.45 -3.06 -37.76
N ILE A 297 13.79 -3.01 -39.04
CA ILE A 297 14.52 -4.04 -39.77
C ILE A 297 16.01 -3.71 -39.71
N THR A 298 16.81 -4.60 -39.11
CA THR A 298 18.27 -4.48 -38.99
C THR A 298 18.98 -5.38 -40.01
N GLN A 299 20.25 -5.09 -40.28
CA GLN A 299 21.08 -5.88 -41.21
C GLN A 299 21.30 -7.30 -40.69
N ALA A 300 21.62 -7.45 -39.39
CA ALA A 300 21.83 -8.74 -38.72
C ALA A 300 20.59 -9.64 -38.75
N MET A 301 19.41 -9.08 -38.46
CA MET A 301 18.15 -9.81 -38.53
C MET A 301 17.83 -10.27 -39.96
N ILE A 302 18.12 -9.44 -40.95
CA ILE A 302 17.86 -9.74 -42.35
C ILE A 302 18.82 -10.77 -42.91
N ALA A 303 20.09 -10.74 -42.51
CA ALA A 303 21.03 -11.81 -42.83
C ALA A 303 20.49 -13.17 -42.36
N THR A 304 19.89 -13.21 -41.17
CA THR A 304 19.22 -14.41 -40.66
C THR A 304 17.93 -14.73 -41.44
N LEU A 305 17.08 -13.74 -41.75
CA LEU A 305 15.82 -13.96 -42.49
C LEU A 305 16.05 -14.52 -43.89
N TRP A 306 17.04 -13.99 -44.62
CA TRP A 306 17.35 -14.37 -46.00
C TRP A 306 18.44 -15.45 -46.13
N ASP A 307 18.94 -15.99 -45.01
CA ASP A 307 19.97 -17.05 -44.99
C ASP A 307 21.28 -16.60 -45.68
N MET A 308 21.75 -15.40 -45.34
CA MET A 308 22.97 -14.80 -45.88
C MET A 308 24.13 -14.98 -44.90
N ASP A 309 25.30 -15.33 -45.43
CA ASP A 309 26.52 -15.58 -44.64
C ASP A 309 27.17 -14.30 -44.10
N ASP A 310 26.85 -13.13 -44.66
CA ASP A 310 27.48 -11.84 -44.35
C ASP A 310 26.42 -10.71 -44.22
N GLU A 311 26.48 -9.95 -43.13
CA GLU A 311 25.62 -8.78 -42.91
C GLU A 311 25.79 -7.70 -43.99
N ARG A 312 26.93 -7.66 -44.68
CA ARG A 312 27.17 -6.72 -45.78
C ARG A 312 26.30 -7.02 -47.00
N ASP A 313 26.09 -8.29 -47.32
CA ASP A 313 25.21 -8.70 -48.42
C ASP A 313 23.75 -8.35 -48.09
N ALA A 314 23.35 -8.55 -46.82
CA ALA A 314 22.05 -8.12 -46.31
C ALA A 314 21.88 -6.59 -46.40
N ALA A 315 22.91 -5.82 -46.07
CA ALA A 315 22.89 -4.36 -46.20
C ALA A 315 22.71 -3.90 -47.65
N ASP A 316 23.39 -4.54 -48.61
CA ASP A 316 23.28 -4.24 -50.03
C ASP A 316 21.86 -4.54 -50.58
N GLU A 317 21.25 -5.66 -50.17
CA GLU A 317 19.86 -5.97 -50.54
C GLU A 317 18.85 -5.01 -49.89
N LEU A 318 19.07 -4.61 -48.63
CA LEU A 318 18.23 -3.58 -47.98
C LEU A 318 18.33 -2.23 -48.71
N HIS A 319 19.54 -1.80 -49.09
CA HIS A 319 19.73 -0.61 -49.92
C HIS A 319 19.02 -0.73 -51.27
N TYR A 320 19.09 -1.90 -51.92
CA TYR A 320 18.37 -2.14 -53.16
C TYR A 320 16.85 -1.94 -52.99
N PHE A 321 16.24 -2.48 -51.94
CA PHE A 321 14.81 -2.28 -51.68
C PHE A 321 14.45 -0.83 -51.34
N GLN A 322 15.33 -0.12 -50.62
CA GLN A 322 15.16 1.31 -50.35
C GLN A 322 15.21 2.15 -51.63
N ASP A 323 16.16 1.88 -52.53
CA ASP A 323 16.26 2.51 -53.86
C ASP A 323 15.01 2.25 -54.71
N LYS A 324 14.37 1.09 -54.52
CA LYS A 324 13.08 0.75 -55.16
C LYS A 324 11.86 1.35 -54.46
N ALA A 325 12.03 2.16 -53.41
CA ALA A 325 10.96 2.67 -52.54
C ALA A 325 10.06 1.59 -51.95
N LEU A 326 10.59 0.38 -51.77
CA LEU A 326 9.91 -0.74 -51.13
C LEU A 326 10.19 -0.76 -49.62
N LEU A 327 11.29 -0.14 -49.18
CA LEU A 327 11.62 0.09 -47.78
C LEU A 327 11.73 1.58 -47.48
N LEU A 328 11.34 1.95 -46.27
CA LEU A 328 11.54 3.26 -45.67
C LEU A 328 12.78 3.22 -44.77
N SER A 329 13.40 4.38 -44.55
CA SER A 329 14.44 4.53 -43.54
C SER A 329 13.83 4.35 -42.14
N GLY A 330 14.41 3.47 -41.34
CA GLY A 330 14.04 3.22 -39.95
C GLY A 330 14.77 4.14 -38.98
N ILE A 331 14.52 3.95 -37.68
CA ILE A 331 15.23 4.68 -36.62
C ILE A 331 16.64 4.09 -36.50
N PRO A 332 17.72 4.88 -36.69
CA PRO A 332 19.08 4.36 -36.58
C PRO A 332 19.34 3.65 -35.26
N GLY A 333 20.12 2.57 -35.30
CA GLY A 333 20.55 1.85 -34.11
C GLY A 333 21.37 2.72 -33.16
N VAL A 334 21.59 2.24 -31.94
CA VAL A 334 22.32 2.96 -30.87
C VAL A 334 23.75 3.33 -31.30
N ASP A 335 24.36 2.49 -32.12
CA ASP A 335 25.69 2.67 -32.73
C ASP A 335 25.67 3.49 -34.03
N GLY A 336 24.50 4.01 -34.44
CA GLY A 336 24.30 4.74 -35.68
C GLY A 336 24.08 3.86 -36.91
N THR A 337 23.94 2.55 -36.75
CA THR A 337 23.64 1.63 -37.86
C THR A 337 22.32 1.99 -38.55
N PRO A 338 22.26 1.98 -39.89
CA PRO A 338 21.02 2.25 -40.60
C PRO A 338 20.07 1.07 -40.44
N THR A 339 18.85 1.36 -40.02
CA THR A 339 17.73 0.42 -39.98
C THR A 339 16.69 0.80 -41.03
N TYR A 340 15.76 -0.11 -41.29
CA TYR A 340 14.72 0.04 -42.30
C TYR A 340 13.36 -0.25 -41.71
N ARG A 341 12.31 0.15 -42.42
CA ARG A 341 10.92 -0.18 -42.10
C ARG A 341 10.15 -0.54 -43.35
N LEU A 342 9.24 -1.50 -43.20
CA LEU A 342 8.29 -1.84 -44.25
C LEU A 342 7.01 -1.03 -44.04
N HIS A 343 6.54 -0.33 -45.08
CA HIS A 343 5.25 0.35 -45.01
C HIS A 343 4.12 -0.70 -44.92
N ASP A 344 3.09 -0.45 -44.12
CA ASP A 344 1.97 -1.39 -43.88
C ASP A 344 1.33 -1.98 -45.16
N LEU A 345 1.14 -1.19 -46.23
CA LEU A 345 0.63 -1.66 -47.51
C LEU A 345 1.57 -2.66 -48.21
N PHE A 346 2.89 -2.50 -48.05
CA PHE A 346 3.86 -3.48 -48.55
C PHE A 346 3.93 -4.70 -47.67
N HIS A 347 3.77 -4.53 -46.36
CA HIS A 347 3.67 -5.62 -45.41
C HIS A 347 2.48 -6.52 -45.72
N ASP A 348 1.28 -5.95 -45.87
CA ASP A 348 0.07 -6.64 -46.29
C ASP A 348 0.28 -7.39 -47.61
N LEU A 349 0.93 -6.75 -48.59
CA LEU A 349 1.22 -7.36 -49.88
C LEU A 349 2.20 -8.54 -49.74
N ALA A 350 3.32 -8.36 -49.05
CA ALA A 350 4.32 -9.40 -48.82
C ALA A 350 3.71 -10.60 -48.09
N ARG A 351 2.95 -10.35 -47.03
CA ARG A 351 2.24 -11.36 -46.23
C ARG A 351 1.23 -12.14 -47.07
N ASN A 352 0.46 -11.44 -47.91
CA ASN A 352 -0.48 -12.10 -48.85
C ASN A 352 0.26 -12.96 -49.87
N LEU A 353 1.42 -12.52 -50.37
CA LEU A 353 2.23 -13.27 -51.32
C LEU A 353 2.94 -14.47 -50.69
N LEU A 354 3.25 -14.43 -49.40
CA LEU A 354 3.85 -15.55 -48.68
C LEU A 354 2.96 -16.80 -48.77
N ILE A 355 1.64 -16.60 -48.64
CA ILE A 355 0.61 -17.67 -48.65
C ILE A 355 0.09 -17.94 -50.07
N ALA A 356 0.16 -16.95 -50.97
CA ALA A 356 -0.34 -17.10 -52.34
C ALA A 356 0.39 -18.23 -53.09
N PRO A 357 -0.30 -18.99 -53.96
CA PRO A 357 0.33 -20.11 -54.65
C PRO A 357 1.42 -19.63 -55.62
N PRO A 358 2.51 -20.41 -55.81
CA PRO A 358 3.57 -20.10 -56.77
C PRO A 358 3.07 -19.96 -58.21
N LYS A 359 1.99 -20.67 -58.54
CA LYS A 359 1.25 -20.53 -59.80
C LYS A 359 -0.09 -19.85 -59.54
N PRO A 360 -0.24 -18.54 -59.86
CA PRO A 360 -1.47 -17.82 -59.62
C PRO A 360 -2.62 -18.36 -60.48
N LYS A 361 -3.83 -18.46 -59.89
CA LYS A 361 -5.04 -18.95 -60.58
C LYS A 361 -5.54 -18.02 -61.70
N ARG A 362 -5.29 -16.71 -61.57
CA ARG A 362 -5.69 -15.69 -62.54
C ARG A 362 -4.44 -15.12 -63.22
N LYS A 363 -4.51 -14.96 -64.55
CA LYS A 363 -3.44 -14.36 -65.34
C LYS A 363 -3.22 -12.90 -64.87
N GLY A 364 -1.98 -12.55 -64.56
CA GLY A 364 -1.60 -11.20 -64.11
C GLY A 364 -1.56 -10.97 -62.59
N ASN A 365 -1.96 -11.95 -61.77
CA ASN A 365 -1.66 -11.94 -60.34
C ASN A 365 -0.17 -12.27 -60.12
N LEU A 366 0.40 -11.74 -59.03
CA LEU A 366 1.77 -12.03 -58.61
C LEU A 366 1.90 -13.49 -58.12
N PRO A 367 2.99 -14.20 -58.48
CA PRO A 367 3.29 -15.50 -57.89
C PRO A 367 3.73 -15.32 -56.43
N GLY A 368 3.24 -16.18 -55.55
CA GLY A 368 3.66 -16.23 -54.14
C GLY A 368 4.60 -17.39 -53.83
N LEU A 369 4.84 -17.68 -52.56
CA LEU A 369 5.66 -18.83 -52.12
C LEU A 369 4.84 -20.07 -51.79
N GLY A 370 3.54 -19.92 -51.51
CA GLY A 370 2.64 -21.02 -51.14
C GLY A 370 2.98 -21.65 -49.79
N ILE A 371 3.68 -20.92 -48.93
CA ILE A 371 4.07 -21.36 -47.59
C ILE A 371 2.96 -20.94 -46.63
N THR A 372 2.54 -21.85 -45.74
CA THR A 372 1.59 -21.48 -44.69
C THR A 372 2.28 -20.59 -43.66
N LEU A 373 1.55 -19.66 -43.03
CA LEU A 373 2.15 -18.78 -42.01
C LEU A 373 2.88 -19.58 -40.92
N PRO A 374 2.31 -20.64 -40.30
CA PRO A 374 3.03 -21.40 -39.28
C PRO A 374 4.32 -22.06 -39.78
N ALA A 375 4.33 -22.58 -41.01
CA ALA A 375 5.54 -23.17 -41.60
C ALA A 375 6.62 -22.10 -41.82
N ALA A 376 6.25 -20.92 -42.30
CA ALA A 376 7.18 -19.82 -42.50
C ALA A 376 7.80 -19.35 -41.17
N HIS A 377 7.00 -19.16 -40.10
CA HIS A 377 7.51 -18.86 -38.75
C HIS A 377 8.43 -19.97 -38.25
N GLY A 378 8.08 -21.24 -38.48
CA GLY A 378 8.91 -22.39 -38.16
C GLY A 378 10.28 -22.36 -38.84
N THR A 379 10.33 -22.04 -40.14
CA THR A 379 11.58 -21.89 -40.91
C THR A 379 12.45 -20.77 -40.36
N LEU A 380 11.88 -19.59 -40.08
CA LEU A 380 12.64 -18.49 -39.51
C LEU A 380 13.25 -18.85 -38.13
N LEU A 381 12.47 -19.53 -37.28
CA LEU A 381 12.95 -20.00 -35.98
C LEU A 381 14.08 -21.02 -36.11
N GLU A 382 14.05 -21.89 -37.12
CA GLU A 382 15.15 -22.83 -37.37
C GLU A 382 16.44 -22.11 -37.76
N LYS A 383 16.34 -21.03 -38.53
CA LYS A 383 17.50 -20.18 -38.85
C LYS A 383 18.10 -19.55 -37.58
N TYR A 384 17.27 -18.94 -36.73
CA TYR A 384 17.74 -18.42 -35.43
C TYR A 384 18.30 -19.51 -34.52
N ARG A 385 17.68 -20.69 -34.48
CA ARG A 385 18.15 -21.78 -33.63
C ARG A 385 19.59 -22.17 -33.95
N ASN A 386 19.99 -22.14 -35.23
CA ASN A 386 21.36 -22.43 -35.63
C ASN A 386 22.41 -21.44 -35.09
N LEU A 387 21.96 -20.26 -34.63
CA LEU A 387 22.80 -19.21 -34.04
C LEU A 387 22.88 -19.31 -32.51
N THR A 388 22.16 -20.24 -31.88
CA THR A 388 22.20 -20.45 -30.42
C THR A 388 23.38 -21.31 -29.99
N ASP A 389 23.90 -21.05 -28.78
CA ASP A 389 24.79 -21.97 -28.09
C ASP A 389 23.96 -23.07 -27.41
N ASN A 390 24.24 -24.33 -27.74
CA ASN A 390 23.58 -25.52 -27.17
C ASN A 390 22.04 -25.55 -27.29
N ASN A 391 21.45 -24.93 -28.31
CA ASN A 391 19.98 -24.81 -28.49
C ASN A 391 19.27 -24.02 -27.37
N LEU A 392 19.97 -23.12 -26.67
CA LEU A 392 19.41 -22.26 -25.63
C LEU A 392 19.11 -20.88 -26.21
N TRP A 393 17.84 -20.48 -26.22
CA TRP A 393 17.41 -19.23 -26.84
C TRP A 393 17.99 -17.98 -26.17
N HIS A 394 18.23 -18.00 -24.84
CA HIS A 394 18.85 -16.87 -24.14
C HIS A 394 20.30 -16.56 -24.57
N THR A 395 20.92 -17.46 -25.34
CA THR A 395 22.30 -17.31 -25.84
C THR A 395 22.41 -16.68 -27.22
N LEU A 396 21.27 -16.40 -27.88
CA LEU A 396 21.27 -15.65 -29.15
C LEU A 396 22.08 -14.35 -29.00
N SER A 397 22.63 -13.85 -30.10
CA SER A 397 23.13 -12.47 -30.13
C SER A 397 21.97 -11.49 -30.29
N ASP A 398 22.16 -10.27 -29.82
CA ASP A 398 21.19 -9.20 -30.02
C ASP A 398 21.30 -8.66 -31.44
N ASP A 399 20.34 -8.98 -32.29
CA ASP A 399 20.20 -8.45 -33.63
C ASP A 399 19.27 -7.22 -33.68
N GLY A 400 18.80 -6.73 -32.52
CA GLY A 400 17.84 -5.64 -32.40
C GLY A 400 16.38 -6.03 -32.66
N TYR A 401 16.08 -7.32 -32.88
CA TYR A 401 14.75 -7.80 -33.22
C TYR A 401 14.29 -8.99 -32.37
N ILE A 402 15.07 -10.07 -32.37
CA ILE A 402 14.56 -11.40 -31.99
C ILE A 402 14.10 -11.44 -30.54
N TYR A 403 14.74 -10.71 -29.62
CA TYR A 403 14.34 -10.69 -28.21
C TYR A 403 12.95 -10.10 -27.95
N SER A 404 12.48 -9.19 -28.80
CA SER A 404 11.14 -8.59 -28.67
C SER A 404 10.06 -9.45 -29.30
N HIS A 405 10.43 -10.37 -30.20
CA HIS A 405 9.49 -11.09 -31.06
C HIS A 405 9.62 -12.62 -31.04
N LEU A 406 10.57 -13.19 -30.30
CA LEU A 406 10.81 -14.64 -30.25
C LEU A 406 9.55 -15.42 -29.84
N THR A 407 8.92 -15.06 -28.71
CA THR A 407 7.71 -15.74 -28.23
C THR A 407 6.53 -15.57 -29.19
N TRP A 408 6.45 -14.44 -29.91
CA TRP A 408 5.47 -14.22 -30.96
C TRP A 408 5.71 -15.15 -32.15
N HIS A 409 6.95 -15.31 -32.61
CA HIS A 409 7.27 -16.27 -33.67
C HIS A 409 7.00 -17.72 -33.25
N LEU A 410 7.37 -18.10 -32.02
CA LEU A 410 7.10 -19.44 -31.47
C LEU A 410 5.59 -19.73 -31.44
N GLU A 411 4.79 -18.77 -31.01
CA GLU A 411 3.33 -18.86 -31.00
C GLU A 411 2.75 -19.01 -32.41
N LYS A 412 3.15 -18.16 -33.35
CA LYS A 412 2.66 -18.22 -34.74
C LYS A 412 3.11 -19.49 -35.47
N ALA A 413 4.26 -20.06 -35.09
CA ALA A 413 4.73 -21.36 -35.56
C ALA A 413 4.03 -22.55 -34.88
N GLN A 414 3.15 -22.31 -33.91
CA GLN A 414 2.50 -23.34 -33.08
C GLN A 414 3.49 -24.17 -32.23
N LYS A 415 4.68 -23.62 -31.94
CA LYS A 415 5.73 -24.22 -31.10
C LYS A 415 5.58 -23.76 -29.64
N ILE A 416 4.41 -23.98 -29.06
CA ILE A 416 4.04 -23.48 -27.73
C ILE A 416 4.95 -24.01 -26.63
N ASP A 417 5.34 -25.28 -26.70
CA ASP A 417 6.15 -25.92 -25.65
C ASP A 417 7.54 -25.26 -25.54
N GLU A 418 8.04 -24.68 -26.63
CA GLU A 418 9.28 -23.92 -26.62
C GLU A 418 9.18 -22.58 -25.90
N ILE A 419 7.98 -21.96 -25.83
CA ILE A 419 7.75 -20.76 -25.00
C ILE A 419 7.89 -21.13 -23.52
N HIS A 420 7.31 -22.27 -23.13
CA HIS A 420 7.43 -22.76 -21.76
C HIS A 420 8.87 -23.17 -21.42
N GLN A 421 9.61 -23.72 -22.39
CA GLN A 421 11.03 -24.06 -22.22
C GLN A 421 11.92 -22.82 -22.11
N LEU A 422 11.71 -21.81 -22.96
CA LEU A 422 12.42 -20.52 -22.93
C LEU A 422 12.41 -19.90 -21.52
N LEU A 423 11.23 -19.85 -20.89
CA LEU A 423 11.04 -19.27 -19.56
C LEU A 423 11.62 -20.13 -18.42
N LYS A 424 12.10 -21.34 -18.72
CA LYS A 424 12.79 -22.24 -17.78
C LYS A 424 14.30 -22.33 -18.04
N GLU A 425 14.82 -21.72 -19.10
CA GLU A 425 16.26 -21.77 -19.39
C GLU A 425 17.06 -21.15 -18.24
N GLU A 426 18.22 -21.72 -17.95
CA GLU A 426 19.11 -21.26 -16.88
C GLU A 426 20.45 -20.82 -17.46
N THR A 427 21.02 -19.75 -16.90
CA THR A 427 22.43 -19.39 -17.16
C THR A 427 23.35 -20.40 -16.46
N PRO A 428 24.66 -20.45 -16.82
CA PRO A 428 25.63 -21.25 -16.07
C PRO A 428 25.74 -20.91 -14.57
N ALA A 429 25.28 -19.73 -14.15
CA ALA A 429 25.24 -19.30 -12.75
C ALA A 429 23.98 -19.78 -11.99
N GLY A 430 23.00 -20.34 -12.70
CA GLY A 430 21.72 -20.79 -12.17
C GLY A 430 20.63 -19.71 -12.12
N ASP A 431 20.85 -18.55 -12.76
CA ASP A 431 19.84 -17.51 -12.91
C ASP A 431 18.86 -17.87 -14.04
N ASN A 432 17.64 -17.32 -14.03
CA ASN A 432 16.74 -17.47 -15.17
C ASN A 432 17.34 -16.80 -16.42
N GLY A 433 17.65 -17.60 -17.45
CA GLY A 433 18.40 -17.17 -18.63
C GLY A 433 17.68 -16.10 -19.45
N TRP A 434 16.38 -16.27 -19.66
CA TRP A 434 15.59 -15.28 -20.41
C TRP A 434 15.44 -13.97 -19.65
N TYR A 435 15.13 -14.03 -18.34
CA TYR A 435 15.10 -12.84 -17.49
C TYR A 435 16.45 -12.11 -17.49
N TRP A 436 17.55 -12.84 -17.31
CA TRP A 436 18.90 -12.28 -17.31
C TRP A 436 19.21 -11.54 -18.61
N GLN A 437 18.80 -12.09 -19.76
CA GLN A 437 19.03 -11.46 -21.04
C GLN A 437 18.16 -10.21 -21.24
N CYS A 438 16.87 -10.28 -20.90
CA CYS A 438 15.99 -9.11 -20.92
C CYS A 438 16.48 -7.99 -19.97
N ASP A 439 16.95 -8.34 -18.77
CA ASP A 439 17.43 -7.38 -17.77
C ASP A 439 18.75 -6.71 -18.21
N ARG A 440 19.69 -7.49 -18.76
CA ARG A 440 20.96 -6.97 -19.31
C ARG A 440 20.74 -5.94 -20.42
N GLN A 441 19.69 -6.13 -21.23
CA GLN A 441 19.29 -5.20 -22.29
C GLN A 441 18.42 -4.04 -21.80
N GLY A 442 18.10 -3.99 -20.50
CA GLY A 442 17.21 -2.99 -19.94
C GLY A 442 15.75 -3.15 -20.36
N ASN A 443 15.32 -4.32 -20.86
CA ASN A 443 13.96 -4.53 -21.36
C ASN A 443 13.22 -5.65 -20.60
N THR A 444 13.15 -5.54 -19.27
CA THR A 444 12.44 -6.50 -18.42
C THR A 444 10.93 -6.55 -18.66
N ALA A 445 10.36 -5.51 -19.29
CA ALA A 445 8.96 -5.50 -19.70
C ALA A 445 8.64 -6.64 -20.69
N ASN A 446 9.59 -6.97 -21.58
CA ASN A 446 9.47 -8.12 -22.48
C ASN A 446 9.32 -9.43 -21.69
N PHE A 447 10.13 -9.63 -20.64
CA PHE A 447 10.02 -10.83 -19.80
C PHE A 447 8.66 -10.95 -19.12
N VAL A 448 8.15 -9.86 -18.53
CA VAL A 448 6.82 -9.84 -17.88
C VAL A 448 5.73 -10.17 -18.89
N LYS A 449 5.78 -9.54 -20.07
CA LYS A 449 4.86 -9.79 -21.18
C LYS A 449 4.89 -11.26 -21.61
N ASP A 450 6.08 -11.85 -21.73
CA ASP A 450 6.26 -13.24 -22.11
C ASP A 450 5.72 -14.20 -21.05
N VAL A 451 5.93 -13.91 -19.76
CA VAL A 451 5.35 -14.67 -18.63
C VAL A 451 3.82 -14.61 -18.66
N SER A 452 3.24 -13.42 -18.81
CA SER A 452 1.78 -13.26 -18.88
C SER A 452 1.19 -13.99 -20.08
N LYS A 453 1.85 -13.92 -21.24
CA LYS A 453 1.45 -14.67 -22.44
C LYS A 453 1.50 -16.17 -22.20
N ALA A 454 2.62 -16.68 -21.66
CA ALA A 454 2.80 -18.09 -21.42
C ALA A 454 1.79 -18.63 -20.38
N TRP A 455 1.44 -17.82 -19.38
CA TRP A 455 0.35 -18.13 -18.45
C TRP A 455 -0.97 -18.27 -19.19
N ALA A 456 -1.39 -17.27 -19.98
CA ALA A 456 -2.66 -17.31 -20.71
C ALA A 456 -2.75 -18.56 -21.62
N ILE A 457 -1.66 -18.93 -22.27
CA ILE A 457 -1.58 -20.14 -23.10
C ILE A 457 -1.72 -21.42 -22.26
N ALA A 458 -1.02 -21.51 -21.12
CA ALA A 458 -1.12 -22.64 -20.21
C ALA A 458 -2.55 -22.82 -19.68
N ALA A 459 -3.21 -21.71 -19.32
CA ALA A 459 -4.60 -21.68 -18.90
C ALA A 459 -5.57 -22.19 -19.98
N ALA A 460 -5.39 -21.75 -21.24
CA ALA A 460 -6.24 -22.17 -22.35
C ALA A 460 -6.14 -23.67 -22.68
N LYS A 461 -4.98 -24.30 -22.44
CA LYS A 461 -4.73 -25.72 -22.69
C LYS A 461 -5.25 -26.68 -21.61
N PHE A 462 -5.95 -26.18 -20.59
CA PHE A 462 -6.44 -27.01 -19.47
C PHE A 462 -7.25 -28.24 -19.93
N THR A 463 -8.13 -28.09 -20.92
CA THR A 463 -8.95 -29.21 -21.42
C THR A 463 -8.16 -30.28 -22.15
N GLU A 464 -6.99 -29.94 -22.72
CA GLU A 464 -6.13 -30.84 -23.49
C GLU A 464 -5.14 -31.56 -22.59
N ASN A 465 -4.48 -30.83 -21.69
CA ASN A 465 -3.50 -31.37 -20.74
C ASN A 465 -3.64 -30.71 -19.36
N PRO A 466 -4.56 -31.20 -18.50
CA PRO A 466 -4.82 -30.60 -17.20
C PRO A 466 -3.59 -30.57 -16.29
N THR A 467 -2.78 -31.65 -16.30
CA THR A 467 -1.58 -31.79 -15.47
C THR A 467 -0.56 -30.70 -15.75
N GLU A 468 -0.19 -30.54 -17.02
CA GLU A 468 0.78 -29.54 -17.46
C GLU A 468 0.23 -28.12 -17.33
N SER A 469 -1.06 -27.92 -17.64
CA SER A 469 -1.72 -26.63 -17.50
C SER A 469 -1.64 -26.10 -16.07
N ILE A 470 -1.98 -26.92 -15.08
CA ILE A 470 -2.00 -26.50 -13.67
C ILE A 470 -0.59 -26.26 -13.13
N SER A 471 0.39 -27.12 -13.48
CA SER A 471 1.76 -26.94 -13.01
C SER A 471 2.43 -25.70 -13.62
N LEU A 472 2.18 -25.41 -14.91
CA LEU A 472 2.66 -24.19 -15.56
C LEU A 472 2.02 -22.94 -14.99
N GLN A 473 0.69 -22.94 -14.76
CA GLN A 473 0.00 -21.82 -14.09
C GLN A 473 0.62 -21.54 -12.72
N CYS A 474 0.87 -22.56 -11.89
CA CYS A 474 1.52 -22.38 -10.59
C CYS A 474 2.95 -21.85 -10.72
N ARG A 475 3.73 -22.31 -11.71
CA ARG A 475 5.07 -21.79 -12.02
C ARG A 475 5.02 -20.31 -12.40
N TYR A 476 4.09 -19.89 -13.25
CA TYR A 476 3.97 -18.47 -13.64
C TYR A 476 3.51 -17.59 -12.50
N ALA A 477 2.65 -18.09 -11.61
CA ALA A 477 2.32 -17.41 -10.36
C ALA A 477 3.56 -17.25 -9.45
N LEU A 478 4.41 -18.29 -9.32
CA LEU A 478 5.68 -18.22 -8.57
C LEU A 478 6.67 -17.21 -9.18
N ILE A 479 6.80 -17.17 -10.51
CA ILE A 479 7.63 -16.17 -11.20
C ILE A 479 7.08 -14.75 -10.94
N THR A 480 5.77 -14.56 -11.12
CA THR A 480 5.11 -13.25 -10.94
C THR A 480 5.26 -12.74 -9.50
N THR A 481 5.04 -13.60 -8.50
CA THR A 481 5.17 -13.24 -7.08
C THR A 481 6.63 -12.97 -6.70
N SER A 482 7.59 -13.62 -7.35
CA SER A 482 9.03 -13.33 -7.20
C SER A 482 9.37 -11.96 -7.78
N LEU A 483 8.87 -11.62 -8.96
CA LEU A 483 9.00 -10.28 -9.55
C LEU A 483 8.36 -9.21 -8.65
N ASN A 484 7.16 -9.47 -8.10
CA ASN A 484 6.52 -8.56 -7.14
C ASN A 484 7.35 -8.37 -5.86
N SER A 485 8.05 -9.41 -5.41
CA SER A 485 8.93 -9.33 -4.25
C SER A 485 10.17 -8.51 -4.56
N LEU A 486 10.78 -8.69 -5.74
CA LEU A 486 11.89 -7.85 -6.19
C LEU A 486 11.49 -6.37 -6.29
N ALA A 487 10.31 -6.08 -6.83
CA ALA A 487 9.80 -4.72 -6.91
C ALA A 487 9.50 -4.09 -5.52
N ARG A 488 9.08 -4.89 -4.53
CA ARG A 488 8.78 -4.45 -3.16
C ARG A 488 10.01 -4.36 -2.24
N ASN A 489 11.12 -5.00 -2.57
CA ASN A 489 12.30 -5.09 -1.68
C ASN A 489 13.20 -3.84 -1.66
N ILE A 490 12.77 -2.71 -2.24
CA ILE A 490 13.50 -1.45 -2.11
C ILE A 490 13.00 -0.74 -0.85
N PHE A 491 13.74 -0.91 0.24
CA PHE A 491 13.45 -0.28 1.53
C PHE A 491 13.45 1.26 1.41
N PRO A 492 12.59 1.98 2.15
CA PRO A 492 12.56 3.44 2.17
C PRO A 492 13.94 4.07 2.38
N GLU A 493 14.77 3.47 3.24
CA GLU A 493 16.13 3.93 3.54
C GLU A 493 17.07 3.79 2.33
N LEU A 494 16.93 2.70 1.56
CA LEU A 494 17.70 2.50 0.33
C LEU A 494 17.25 3.51 -0.74
N MET A 495 15.95 3.77 -0.83
CA MET A 495 15.37 4.77 -1.73
C MET A 495 15.92 6.17 -1.44
N ALA A 496 15.95 6.57 -0.16
CA ALA A 496 16.55 7.83 0.28
C ALA A 496 18.06 7.88 -0.04
N ALA A 497 18.80 6.80 0.21
CA ALA A 497 20.22 6.74 -0.11
C ALA A 497 20.50 6.85 -1.61
N LEU A 498 19.66 6.25 -2.47
CA LEU A 498 19.78 6.34 -3.93
C LEU A 498 19.52 7.77 -4.44
N LEU A 499 18.57 8.49 -3.83
CA LEU A 499 18.30 9.90 -4.12
C LEU A 499 19.43 10.82 -3.62
N GLU A 500 19.92 10.61 -2.40
CA GLU A 500 21.02 11.37 -1.80
C GLU A 500 22.29 11.29 -2.67
N ASN A 501 22.56 10.09 -3.21
CA ASN A 501 23.69 9.85 -4.10
C ASN A 501 23.41 10.20 -5.58
N LYS A 502 22.23 10.76 -5.90
CA LYS A 502 21.79 11.13 -7.26
C LYS A 502 21.85 9.97 -8.26
N ILE A 503 21.71 8.74 -7.76
CA ILE A 503 21.57 7.53 -8.57
C ILE A 503 20.13 7.47 -9.08
N TRP A 504 19.16 7.83 -8.24
CA TRP A 504 17.76 8.00 -8.60
C TRP A 504 17.39 9.48 -8.73
N THR A 505 16.45 9.79 -9.64
CA THR A 505 15.73 11.07 -9.64
C THR A 505 14.51 10.99 -8.71
N PRO A 506 14.05 12.13 -8.15
CA PRO A 506 12.85 12.17 -7.31
C PRO A 506 11.60 11.59 -7.97
N ALA A 507 11.50 11.71 -9.30
CA ALA A 507 10.40 11.15 -10.08
C ALA A 507 10.45 9.61 -10.17
N GLN A 508 11.66 9.02 -10.20
CA GLN A 508 11.84 7.57 -10.14
C GLN A 508 11.45 7.02 -8.78
N ALA A 509 11.88 7.69 -7.71
CA ALA A 509 11.55 7.24 -6.36
C ALA A 509 10.04 7.28 -6.12
N LEU A 510 9.37 8.38 -6.53
CA LEU A 510 7.91 8.51 -6.43
C LEU A 510 7.15 7.45 -7.24
N ALA A 511 7.72 7.01 -8.36
CA ALA A 511 7.21 5.90 -9.17
C ALA A 511 7.11 4.60 -8.38
N TYR A 512 8.21 4.24 -7.71
CA TYR A 512 8.32 3.04 -6.90
C TYR A 512 7.38 3.08 -5.72
N VAL A 513 7.30 4.24 -5.07
CA VAL A 513 6.32 4.50 -4.01
C VAL A 513 4.89 4.27 -4.50
N ARG A 514 4.57 4.65 -5.75
CA ARG A 514 3.25 4.44 -6.35
C ARG A 514 2.98 3.01 -6.80
N GLN A 515 4.00 2.30 -7.31
CA GLN A 515 3.89 0.87 -7.63
C GLN A 515 3.67 0.03 -6.37
N ASN A 516 4.19 0.48 -5.24
CA ASN A 516 3.90 -0.14 -3.96
C ASN A 516 2.43 0.10 -3.58
N LYS A 517 1.62 -0.95 -3.69
CA LYS A 517 0.20 -0.91 -3.30
C LYS A 517 0.00 -0.94 -1.78
N ASP A 518 1.04 -1.22 -1.01
CA ASP A 518 0.91 -1.22 0.44
C ASP A 518 0.84 0.21 1.01
N SER A 519 -0.25 0.50 1.71
CA SER A 519 -0.51 1.81 2.33
C SER A 519 0.59 2.24 3.31
N ARG A 520 1.14 1.30 4.10
CA ARG A 520 2.17 1.61 5.10
C ARG A 520 3.51 1.94 4.45
N SER A 521 4.00 1.03 3.62
CA SER A 521 5.24 1.14 2.87
C SER A 521 5.20 2.32 1.91
N GLN A 522 4.04 2.62 1.31
CA GLN A 522 3.84 3.82 0.49
C GLN A 522 3.96 5.09 1.33
N ALA A 523 3.37 5.14 2.54
CA ALA A 523 3.53 6.28 3.45
C ALA A 523 4.97 6.42 3.98
N GLU A 524 5.62 5.32 4.36
CA GLU A 524 7.01 5.28 4.83
C GLU A 524 7.99 5.66 3.70
N SER A 525 7.74 5.22 2.47
CA SER A 525 8.54 5.59 1.31
C SER A 525 8.30 7.06 0.92
N LEU A 526 7.04 7.54 0.90
CA LEU A 526 6.73 8.97 0.72
C LEU A 526 7.48 9.82 1.75
N LYS A 527 7.50 9.37 3.01
CA LYS A 527 8.26 10.03 4.07
C LYS A 527 9.75 10.05 3.78
N ALA A 528 10.34 8.93 3.38
CA ALA A 528 11.77 8.84 3.08
C ALA A 528 12.20 9.70 1.87
N ILE A 529 11.34 9.87 0.87
CA ILE A 529 11.66 10.64 -0.34
C ILE A 529 11.25 12.11 -0.26
N SER A 530 10.43 12.49 0.74
CA SER A 530 9.80 13.82 0.85
C SER A 530 10.78 14.99 0.75
N GLU A 531 11.95 14.89 1.39
CA GLU A 531 12.98 15.92 1.40
C GLU A 531 13.65 16.16 0.03
N TYR A 532 13.52 15.20 -0.89
CA TYR A 532 14.14 15.23 -2.22
C TYR A 532 13.15 15.61 -3.34
N LEU A 533 11.85 15.73 -3.05
CA LEU A 533 10.82 15.99 -4.05
C LEU A 533 10.83 17.46 -4.51
N PRO A 534 10.95 17.75 -5.82
CA PRO A 534 10.78 19.09 -6.37
C PRO A 534 9.31 19.52 -6.33
N ALA A 535 9.06 20.83 -6.33
CA ALA A 535 7.71 21.40 -6.23
C ALA A 535 6.73 20.87 -7.29
N SER A 536 7.27 20.52 -8.45
CA SER A 536 6.53 20.03 -9.59
C SER A 536 6.00 18.60 -9.49
N LEU A 537 6.52 17.79 -8.55
CA LEU A 537 6.08 16.42 -8.27
C LEU A 537 5.25 16.30 -6.99
N LEU A 538 5.07 17.41 -6.27
CA LEU A 538 4.23 17.45 -5.07
C LEU A 538 2.76 17.13 -5.34
N PRO A 539 2.12 17.58 -6.45
CA PRO A 539 0.75 17.17 -6.77
C PRO A 539 0.64 15.64 -6.89
N GLU A 540 1.60 15.00 -7.55
CA GLU A 540 1.65 13.57 -7.77
C GLU A 540 1.92 12.78 -6.49
N ALA A 541 2.78 13.30 -5.61
CA ALA A 541 3.02 12.73 -4.29
C ALA A 541 1.80 12.87 -3.38
N LEU A 542 1.08 13.98 -3.50
CA LEU A 542 -0.16 14.20 -2.81
C LEU A 542 -1.29 13.30 -3.35
N ASP A 543 -1.33 13.04 -4.66
CA ASP A 543 -2.24 12.05 -5.24
C ASP A 543 -1.92 10.64 -4.75
N CYS A 544 -0.63 10.27 -4.61
CA CYS A 544 -0.24 9.03 -3.95
C CYS A 544 -0.75 9.00 -2.50
N ALA A 545 -0.52 10.06 -1.72
CA ALA A 545 -1.00 10.15 -0.34
C ALA A 545 -2.53 10.04 -0.28
N ARG A 546 -3.26 10.73 -1.16
CA ARG A 546 -4.73 10.68 -1.27
C ARG A 546 -5.24 9.28 -1.62
N GLY A 547 -4.49 8.56 -2.47
CA GLY A 547 -4.78 7.18 -2.86
C GLY A 547 -4.53 6.15 -1.76
N ILE A 548 -3.86 6.50 -0.66
CA ILE A 548 -3.65 5.58 0.48
C ILE A 548 -5.00 5.31 1.15
N SER A 549 -5.46 4.06 1.09
CA SER A 549 -6.82 3.67 1.53
C SER A 549 -7.03 3.83 3.04
N TYR A 550 -5.99 3.62 3.85
CA TYR A 550 -6.05 3.74 5.30
C TYR A 550 -5.76 5.17 5.78
N GLU A 551 -6.73 5.75 6.49
CA GLU A 551 -6.68 7.14 6.96
C GLU A 551 -5.44 7.43 7.85
N ILE A 552 -4.96 6.47 8.63
CA ILE A 552 -3.74 6.61 9.46
C ILE A 552 -2.46 6.77 8.63
N TYR A 553 -2.30 5.97 7.57
CA TYR A 553 -1.13 6.04 6.70
C TYR A 553 -1.24 7.22 5.72
N ARG A 554 -2.47 7.58 5.32
CA ARG A 554 -2.76 8.82 4.60
C ARG A 554 -2.35 10.04 5.41
N ALA A 555 -2.73 10.08 6.69
CA ALA A 555 -2.29 11.13 7.61
C ALA A 555 -0.76 11.15 7.77
N LEU A 556 -0.11 9.99 7.93
CA LEU A 556 1.36 9.88 8.01
C LEU A 556 2.06 10.44 6.76
N ALA A 557 1.57 10.07 5.56
CA ALA A 557 2.10 10.57 4.30
C ALA A 557 1.92 12.09 4.18
N LEU A 558 0.75 12.61 4.55
CA LEU A 558 0.48 14.06 4.57
C LEU A 558 1.39 14.79 5.57
N VAL A 559 1.61 14.21 6.76
CA VAL A 559 2.53 14.75 7.77
C VAL A 559 3.95 14.87 7.22
N ALA A 560 4.40 13.87 6.48
CA ALA A 560 5.74 13.87 5.91
C ALA A 560 5.88 14.83 4.72
N LEU A 561 4.84 14.98 3.90
CA LEU A 561 4.85 15.92 2.78
C LEU A 561 4.69 17.37 3.25
N ALA A 562 3.97 17.62 4.35
CA ALA A 562 3.59 18.95 4.82
C ALA A 562 4.71 20.03 4.82
N PRO A 563 5.95 19.75 5.25
CA PRO A 563 7.05 20.72 5.20
C PRO A 563 7.40 21.21 3.78
N HIS A 564 7.00 20.45 2.77
CA HIS A 564 7.37 20.66 1.37
C HIS A 564 6.19 21.07 0.49
N LEU A 565 4.99 21.37 1.02
CA LEU A 565 3.77 21.60 0.23
C LEU A 565 3.42 23.06 -0.16
N PRO A 566 4.27 24.11 -0.12
CA PRO A 566 3.80 25.50 -0.20
C PRO A 566 3.05 25.88 -1.50
N GLU A 567 3.22 25.13 -2.60
CA GLU A 567 2.53 25.37 -3.88
C GLU A 567 1.22 24.57 -4.05
N VAL A 568 1.01 23.48 -3.30
CA VAL A 568 -0.14 22.53 -3.42
C VAL A 568 -0.99 22.46 -2.14
N LEU A 569 -0.88 23.49 -1.30
CA LEU A 569 -1.57 23.66 -0.01
C LEU A 569 -3.09 23.44 -0.04
N PRO A 570 -3.87 23.91 -1.04
CA PRO A 570 -5.31 23.67 -1.07
C PRO A 570 -5.68 22.19 -1.23
N GLN A 571 -4.92 21.45 -2.04
CA GLN A 571 -5.17 20.04 -2.32
C GLN A 571 -4.80 19.17 -1.11
N ALA A 572 -3.75 19.55 -0.38
CA ALA A 572 -3.34 18.93 0.87
C ALA A 572 -4.38 19.14 1.97
N LEU A 573 -4.93 20.34 2.05
CA LEU A 573 -6.04 20.67 2.95
C LEU A 573 -7.30 19.87 2.59
N ASP A 574 -7.64 19.75 1.31
CA ASP A 574 -8.76 18.91 0.87
C ASP A 574 -8.52 17.42 1.18
N CYS A 575 -7.28 16.95 1.04
CA CYS A 575 -6.91 15.58 1.40
C CYS A 575 -7.05 15.34 2.92
N ALA A 576 -6.59 16.28 3.75
CA ALA A 576 -6.76 16.23 5.20
C ALA A 576 -8.25 16.32 5.60
N ARG A 577 -9.05 17.17 4.94
CA ARG A 577 -10.52 17.26 5.14
C ARG A 577 -11.26 15.99 4.75
N GLY A 578 -10.77 15.27 3.75
CA GLY A 578 -11.31 13.99 3.30
C GLY A 578 -11.05 12.82 4.26
N ILE A 579 -10.34 13.04 5.38
CA ILE A 579 -10.18 12.05 6.45
C ILE A 579 -11.43 12.10 7.35
N SER A 580 -12.11 10.96 7.46
CA SER A 580 -13.36 10.82 8.20
C SER A 580 -13.09 10.72 9.70
N ASN A 581 -12.07 9.96 10.09
CA ASN A 581 -11.64 9.80 11.46
C ASN A 581 -11.12 11.13 12.02
N GLU A 582 -11.75 11.62 13.09
CA GLU A 582 -11.48 12.94 13.63
C GLU A 582 -10.03 13.09 14.12
N TYR A 583 -9.45 12.02 14.68
CA TYR A 583 -8.09 11.99 15.22
C TYR A 583 -7.03 12.02 14.11
N GLU A 584 -7.17 11.17 13.09
CA GLU A 584 -6.23 11.15 11.96
C GLU A 584 -6.36 12.45 11.13
N ARG A 585 -7.57 12.99 11.01
CA ARG A 585 -7.80 14.32 10.43
C ARG A 585 -7.10 15.40 11.24
N ALA A 586 -7.21 15.38 12.57
CA ALA A 586 -6.55 16.34 13.43
C ALA A 586 -5.03 16.26 13.25
N LYS A 587 -4.41 15.08 13.26
CA LYS A 587 -2.96 14.91 12.99
C LYS A 587 -2.53 15.49 11.64
N ALA A 588 -3.27 15.19 10.57
CA ALA A 588 -2.96 15.70 9.24
C ALA A 588 -3.08 17.24 9.20
N LEU A 589 -4.13 17.80 9.78
CA LEU A 589 -4.33 19.25 9.87
C LEU A 589 -3.27 19.93 10.73
N ILE A 590 -2.86 19.31 11.84
CA ILE A 590 -1.78 19.81 12.71
C ILE A 590 -0.46 19.86 11.97
N ALA A 591 -0.12 18.84 11.16
CA ALA A 591 1.14 18.84 10.42
C ALA A 591 1.16 19.90 9.30
N VAL A 592 0.01 20.19 8.70
CA VAL A 592 -0.14 21.24 7.67
C VAL A 592 -0.22 22.65 8.29
N ALA A 593 -0.69 22.77 9.54
CA ALA A 593 -0.95 24.04 10.22
C ALA A 593 0.25 25.01 10.31
N PRO A 594 1.49 24.57 10.59
CA PRO A 594 2.67 25.43 10.61
C PRO A 594 2.95 26.17 9.29
N HIS A 595 2.40 25.68 8.17
CA HIS A 595 2.60 26.23 6.82
C HIS A 595 1.40 27.04 6.31
N LEU A 596 0.29 27.06 7.07
CA LEU A 596 -0.94 27.77 6.75
C LEU A 596 -1.50 28.46 8.01
N SER A 597 -1.13 29.73 8.21
CA SER A 597 -1.66 30.56 9.30
C SER A 597 -3.19 30.62 9.31
N ASP A 598 -3.81 30.56 8.12
CA ASP A 598 -5.27 30.63 7.93
C ASP A 598 -5.99 29.33 8.33
N VAL A 599 -5.25 28.22 8.45
CA VAL A 599 -5.79 26.89 8.85
C VAL A 599 -5.60 26.63 10.34
N LEU A 600 -4.72 27.37 11.04
CA LEU A 600 -4.56 27.26 12.50
C LEU A 600 -5.89 27.36 13.27
N PRO A 601 -6.84 28.27 12.92
CA PRO A 601 -8.17 28.28 13.55
C PRO A 601 -8.96 26.98 13.31
N GLN A 602 -8.94 26.45 12.08
CA GLN A 602 -9.62 25.18 11.76
C GLN A 602 -8.97 23.98 12.43
N ALA A 603 -7.63 23.91 12.49
CA ALA A 603 -6.91 22.85 13.19
C ALA A 603 -7.22 22.88 14.70
N LEU A 604 -7.34 24.08 15.28
CA LEU A 604 -7.74 24.27 16.67
C LEU A 604 -9.21 23.91 16.91
N ASP A 605 -10.11 24.25 15.98
CA ASP A 605 -11.52 23.83 16.03
C ASP A 605 -11.67 22.30 15.90
N CYS A 606 -10.89 21.66 15.03
CA CYS A 606 -10.83 20.21 14.94
C CYS A 606 -10.28 19.59 16.22
N ALA A 607 -9.19 20.13 16.77
CA ALA A 607 -8.66 19.72 18.06
C ALA A 607 -9.72 19.85 19.16
N ARG A 608 -10.51 20.94 19.18
CA ARG A 608 -11.61 21.12 20.13
C ARG A 608 -12.75 20.10 19.93
N GLY A 609 -12.99 19.69 18.69
CA GLY A 609 -14.04 18.74 18.32
C GLY A 609 -13.75 17.28 18.64
N LEU A 610 -12.49 16.90 18.93
CA LEU A 610 -12.13 15.51 19.22
C LEU A 610 -12.87 15.02 20.47
N SER A 611 -13.60 13.92 20.33
CA SER A 611 -14.33 13.27 21.42
C SER A 611 -13.40 12.75 22.53
N ASN A 612 -12.21 12.23 22.16
CA ASN A 612 -11.21 11.75 23.09
C ASN A 612 -10.38 12.90 23.69
N GLU A 613 -10.41 13.03 25.01
CA GLU A 613 -9.76 14.11 25.76
C GLU A 613 -8.23 14.05 25.67
N TYR A 614 -7.64 12.85 25.68
CA TYR A 614 -6.21 12.63 25.50
C TYR A 614 -5.72 13.11 24.12
N GLU A 615 -6.52 12.89 23.08
CA GLU A 615 -6.18 13.30 21.72
C GLU A 615 -6.27 14.83 21.55
N ARG A 616 -7.20 15.48 22.26
CA ARG A 616 -7.25 16.95 22.36
C ARG A 616 -5.97 17.51 22.95
N VAL A 617 -5.47 16.89 24.02
CA VAL A 617 -4.19 17.28 24.63
C VAL A 617 -3.05 17.14 23.64
N TYR A 618 -2.93 15.99 22.97
CA TYR A 618 -1.89 15.77 21.97
C TYR A 618 -1.93 16.82 20.86
N ALA A 619 -3.13 17.15 20.38
CA ALA A 619 -3.33 18.19 19.37
C ALA A 619 -2.89 19.57 19.85
N LEU A 620 -3.25 19.94 21.09
CA LEU A 620 -2.84 21.21 21.69
C LEU A 620 -1.33 21.28 21.90
N VAL A 621 -0.68 20.19 22.34
CA VAL A 621 0.78 20.09 22.49
C VAL A 621 1.48 20.38 21.17
N ALA A 622 1.01 19.78 20.08
CA ALA A 622 1.63 19.93 18.77
C ALA A 622 1.39 21.31 18.14
N LEU A 623 0.23 21.95 18.41
CA LEU A 623 -0.08 23.28 17.91
C LEU A 623 0.61 24.40 18.71
N ALA A 624 0.83 24.22 20.01
CA ALA A 624 1.32 25.24 20.94
C ALA A 624 2.52 26.07 20.42
N PRO A 625 3.56 25.49 19.80
CA PRO A 625 4.72 26.25 19.31
C PRO A 625 4.43 27.17 18.12
N HIS A 626 3.32 26.94 17.40
CA HIS A 626 3.00 27.59 16.13
C HIS A 626 1.80 28.55 16.23
N LEU A 627 1.13 28.59 17.37
CA LEU A 627 -0.04 29.45 17.57
C LEU A 627 0.39 30.92 17.74
N PRO A 628 -0.12 31.85 16.92
CA PRO A 628 0.06 33.27 17.17
C PRO A 628 -0.70 33.69 18.43
N ASP A 629 -0.26 34.76 19.09
CA ASP A 629 -0.87 35.31 20.32
C ASP A 629 -2.39 35.49 20.24
N VAL A 630 -2.92 35.74 19.03
CA VAL A 630 -4.36 35.93 18.77
C VAL A 630 -5.17 34.63 18.97
N LEU A 631 -4.55 33.46 18.79
CA LEU A 631 -5.21 32.14 18.90
C LEU A 631 -4.92 31.43 20.23
N LEU A 632 -3.90 31.85 20.99
CA LEU A 632 -3.62 31.32 22.33
C LEU A 632 -4.81 31.40 23.31
N PRO A 633 -5.69 32.43 23.29
CA PRO A 633 -6.92 32.43 24.08
C PRO A 633 -7.85 31.27 23.71
N GLN A 634 -7.99 30.96 22.42
CA GLN A 634 -8.83 29.86 21.95
C GLN A 634 -8.23 28.50 22.35
N ALA A 635 -6.90 28.37 22.33
CA ALA A 635 -6.21 27.17 22.79
C ALA A 635 -6.38 26.96 24.30
N LEU A 636 -6.32 28.04 25.08
CA LEU A 636 -6.62 28.02 26.52
C LEU A 636 -8.10 27.67 26.78
N ASP A 637 -9.03 28.16 25.95
CA ASP A 637 -10.45 27.77 26.04
C ASP A 637 -10.68 26.31 25.64
N CYS A 638 -9.92 25.78 24.70
CA CYS A 638 -9.90 24.35 24.36
C CYS A 638 -9.42 23.52 25.57
N ALA A 639 -8.30 23.90 26.18
CA ALA A 639 -7.79 23.28 27.40
C ALA A 639 -8.83 23.34 28.54
N ARG A 640 -9.47 24.50 28.76
CA ARG A 640 -10.55 24.66 29.75
C ARG A 640 -11.75 23.75 29.49
N GLY A 641 -12.05 23.46 28.23
CA GLY A 641 -13.14 22.59 27.80
C GLY A 641 -12.87 21.09 27.94
N ILE A 642 -11.66 20.69 28.35
CA ILE A 642 -11.33 19.29 28.67
C ILE A 642 -11.96 18.94 30.02
N SER A 643 -12.88 17.98 30.07
CA SER A 643 -13.64 17.66 31.28
C SER A 643 -12.80 16.86 32.27
N ASP A 644 -12.00 15.91 31.77
CA ASP A 644 -11.01 15.17 32.51
C ASP A 644 -9.94 16.12 33.04
N LYS A 645 -9.72 15.99 34.34
CA LYS A 645 -8.97 16.96 35.13
C LYS A 645 -7.47 16.78 34.90
N LYS A 646 -7.06 15.54 34.65
CA LYS A 646 -5.69 15.13 34.35
C LYS A 646 -5.30 15.58 32.95
N ASP A 647 -6.13 15.30 31.94
CA ASP A 647 -5.89 15.74 30.57
C ASP A 647 -5.90 17.27 30.47
N ARG A 648 -6.77 17.96 31.21
CA ARG A 648 -6.74 19.43 31.33
C ARG A 648 -5.41 19.94 31.91
N ALA A 649 -4.88 19.28 32.94
CA ALA A 649 -3.57 19.62 33.48
C ALA A 649 -2.49 19.44 32.40
N TYR A 650 -2.45 18.32 31.68
CA TYR A 650 -1.48 18.09 30.60
C TYR A 650 -1.56 19.13 29.46
N ALA A 651 -2.75 19.57 29.08
CA ALA A 651 -2.90 20.65 28.09
C ALA A 651 -2.29 21.98 28.59
N LEU A 652 -2.49 22.31 29.88
CA LEU A 652 -1.87 23.49 30.48
C LEU A 652 -0.35 23.37 30.57
N ILE A 653 0.17 22.18 30.89
CA ILE A 653 1.61 21.89 30.91
C ILE A 653 2.24 22.22 29.54
N ALA A 654 1.58 21.81 28.46
CA ALA A 654 2.10 22.01 27.10
C ALA A 654 2.06 23.47 26.64
N LEU A 655 1.07 24.25 27.09
CA LEU A 655 0.89 25.65 26.70
C LEU A 655 1.67 26.62 27.60
N ALA A 656 2.09 26.19 28.80
CA ALA A 656 2.67 27.03 29.85
C ALA A 656 3.83 27.92 29.37
N SER A 657 4.75 27.38 28.57
CA SER A 657 5.93 28.09 28.05
C SER A 657 5.63 29.07 26.92
N HIS A 658 4.43 29.01 26.33
CA HIS A 658 4.02 29.79 25.17
C HIS A 658 3.05 30.93 25.54
N PHE A 659 2.52 30.95 26.77
CA PHE A 659 1.59 32.00 27.17
C PHE A 659 2.30 33.35 27.36
N PRO A 660 1.80 34.44 26.75
CA PRO A 660 2.22 35.78 27.12
C PRO A 660 1.74 36.12 28.54
N ASP A 661 2.41 37.05 29.21
CA ASP A 661 2.10 37.49 30.58
C ASP A 661 0.63 37.84 30.81
N VAL A 662 -0.08 38.28 29.76
CA VAL A 662 -1.51 38.65 29.81
C VAL A 662 -2.42 37.42 29.98
N LEU A 663 -1.99 36.23 29.54
CA LEU A 663 -2.75 34.97 29.63
C LEU A 663 -2.33 34.09 30.82
N LEU A 664 -1.15 34.31 31.41
CA LEU A 664 -0.70 33.55 32.59
C LEU A 664 -1.66 33.64 33.79
N PRO A 665 -2.32 34.77 34.12
CA PRO A 665 -3.36 34.81 35.14
C PRO A 665 -4.55 33.90 34.81
N GLN A 666 -4.96 33.88 33.54
CA GLN A 666 -6.07 33.07 33.05
C GLN A 666 -5.76 31.57 33.00
N ALA A 667 -4.49 31.21 32.76
CA ALA A 667 -3.98 29.84 32.84
C ALA A 667 -3.84 29.39 34.30
N LEU A 668 -3.37 30.26 35.19
CA LEU A 668 -3.32 30.01 36.63
C LEU A 668 -4.74 29.85 37.22
N ASP A 669 -5.71 30.66 36.78
CA ASP A 669 -7.12 30.49 37.12
C ASP A 669 -7.68 29.16 36.59
N CYS A 670 -7.26 28.73 35.39
CA CYS A 670 -7.63 27.44 34.84
C CYS A 670 -7.06 26.28 35.69
N ALA A 671 -5.79 26.36 36.08
CA ALA A 671 -5.16 25.40 36.98
C ALA A 671 -5.85 25.39 38.36
N ARG A 672 -6.17 26.56 38.91
CA ARG A 672 -6.92 26.71 40.16
C ARG A 672 -8.32 26.09 40.10
N GLY A 673 -8.98 26.18 38.93
CA GLY A 673 -10.28 25.59 38.64
C GLY A 673 -10.28 24.06 38.50
N ILE A 674 -9.10 23.42 38.46
CA ILE A 674 -8.98 21.97 38.53
C ILE A 674 -9.35 21.53 39.95
N SER A 675 -10.56 20.97 40.07
CA SER A 675 -11.09 20.49 41.36
C SER A 675 -10.34 19.29 41.92
N ASP A 676 -9.72 18.48 41.04
CA ASP A 676 -8.83 17.41 41.47
C ASP A 676 -7.51 18.03 41.92
N LYS A 677 -7.17 17.75 43.17
CA LYS A 677 -6.09 18.45 43.87
C LYS A 677 -4.73 18.03 43.33
N LYS A 678 -4.64 16.82 42.75
CA LYS A 678 -3.42 16.22 42.20
C LYS A 678 -3.13 16.75 40.81
N ASP A 679 -4.14 16.75 39.95
CA ASP A 679 -4.02 17.32 38.61
C ASP A 679 -3.75 18.84 38.67
N ARG A 680 -4.34 19.52 39.67
CA ARG A 680 -4.03 20.92 39.96
C ARG A 680 -2.57 21.13 40.35
N ALA A 681 -2.00 20.25 41.18
CA ALA A 681 -0.59 20.30 41.51
C ALA A 681 0.26 20.17 40.24
N TYR A 682 0.00 19.20 39.35
CA TYR A 682 0.74 19.05 38.09
C TYR A 682 0.68 20.26 37.17
N ALA A 683 -0.48 20.91 37.05
CA ALA A 683 -0.61 22.14 36.26
C ALA A 683 0.22 23.29 36.88
N LEU A 684 0.23 23.40 38.22
CA LEU A 684 1.04 24.39 38.93
C LEU A 684 2.54 24.12 38.78
N ILE A 685 2.96 22.86 38.83
CA ILE A 685 4.34 22.41 38.63
C ILE A 685 4.88 22.92 37.28
N ALA A 686 4.10 22.81 36.21
CA ALA A 686 4.54 23.26 34.88
C ALA A 686 4.44 24.77 34.65
N LEU A 687 3.50 25.46 35.29
CA LEU A 687 3.41 26.91 35.20
C LEU A 687 4.51 27.61 36.02
N ALA A 688 4.92 27.01 37.15
CA ALA A 688 5.87 27.58 38.10
C ALA A 688 7.12 28.26 37.50
N PRO A 689 7.83 27.68 36.51
CA PRO A 689 9.03 28.29 35.93
C PRO A 689 8.77 29.53 35.06
N HIS A 690 7.54 29.70 34.60
CA HIS A 690 7.13 30.75 33.65
C HIS A 690 6.35 31.89 34.32
N LEU A 691 5.97 31.71 35.59
CA LEU A 691 5.22 32.72 36.31
C LEU A 691 6.13 33.91 36.67
N PRO A 692 5.73 35.15 36.35
CA PRO A 692 6.42 36.33 36.85
C PRO A 692 6.27 36.44 38.36
N ASP A 693 7.22 37.10 39.02
CA ASP A 693 7.26 37.28 40.49
C ASP A 693 5.95 37.83 41.08
N VAL A 694 5.17 38.58 40.29
CA VAL A 694 3.87 39.16 40.68
C VAL A 694 2.79 38.07 40.85
N LEU A 695 2.92 36.93 40.17
CA LEU A 695 1.97 35.81 40.21
C LEU A 695 2.46 34.63 41.08
N LEU A 696 3.75 34.56 41.43
CA LEU A 696 4.27 33.53 42.34
C LEU A 696 3.58 33.49 43.72
N PRO A 697 3.18 34.62 44.34
CA PRO A 697 2.34 34.59 45.54
C PRO A 697 1.00 33.92 45.29
N GLN A 698 0.37 34.15 44.13
CA GLN A 698 -0.91 33.53 43.80
C GLN A 698 -0.75 32.03 43.52
N ALA A 699 0.37 31.60 42.94
CA ALA A 699 0.66 30.17 42.73
C ALA A 699 1.00 29.45 44.04
N LEU A 700 1.73 30.11 44.95
CA LEU A 700 1.96 29.62 46.31
C LEU A 700 0.65 29.60 47.11
N ASP A 701 -0.23 30.58 46.94
CA ASP A 701 -1.60 30.57 47.50
C ASP A 701 -2.42 29.41 46.91
N CYS A 702 -2.26 29.10 45.62
CA CYS A 702 -2.89 27.93 45.01
C CYS A 702 -2.35 26.62 45.57
N ALA A 703 -1.03 26.50 45.79
CA ALA A 703 -0.41 25.34 46.41
C ALA A 703 -0.82 25.17 47.88
N THR A 704 -0.83 26.26 48.65
CA THR A 704 -1.28 26.27 50.06
C THR A 704 -2.78 25.94 50.18
N GLY A 705 -3.58 26.35 49.19
CA GLY A 705 -4.99 26.00 49.05
C GLY A 705 -5.26 24.57 48.54
N ILE A 706 -4.23 23.73 48.39
CA ILE A 706 -4.41 22.30 48.21
C ILE A 706 -4.65 21.67 49.57
N ASP A 707 -5.91 21.34 49.88
CA ASP A 707 -6.24 20.81 51.21
C ASP A 707 -5.55 19.47 51.48
N HIS A 708 -5.40 18.63 50.45
CA HIS A 708 -4.77 17.33 50.59
C HIS A 708 -3.25 17.50 50.62
N GLU A 709 -2.64 16.98 51.69
CA GLU A 709 -1.31 17.43 52.10
C GLU A 709 -0.20 16.84 51.22
N TYR A 710 -0.46 15.70 50.57
CA TYR A 710 0.38 15.04 49.56
C TYR A 710 0.63 15.92 48.33
N GLU A 711 -0.43 16.31 47.63
CA GLU A 711 -0.35 17.12 46.42
C GLU A 711 0.15 18.53 46.74
N ARG A 712 -0.10 19.00 47.97
CA ARG A 712 0.46 20.24 48.49
C ARG A 712 1.98 20.12 48.63
N ALA A 713 2.48 19.00 49.14
CA ALA A 713 3.91 18.72 49.18
C ALA A 713 4.51 18.72 47.76
N ASP A 714 3.90 18.02 46.79
CA ASP A 714 4.37 17.97 45.39
C ASP A 714 4.38 19.35 44.70
N ALA A 715 3.35 20.16 44.89
CA ALA A 715 3.33 21.52 44.34
C ALA A 715 4.43 22.39 44.97
N LEU A 716 4.69 22.24 46.28
CA LEU A 716 5.78 22.94 46.96
C LEU A 716 7.15 22.48 46.47
N VAL A 717 7.33 21.17 46.23
CA VAL A 717 8.56 20.58 45.67
C VAL A 717 8.95 21.27 44.36
N ALA A 718 7.99 21.51 43.47
CA ALA A 718 8.28 22.14 42.17
C ALA A 718 8.37 23.66 42.21
N LEU A 719 7.65 24.33 43.10
CA LEU A 719 7.77 25.78 43.28
C LEU A 719 9.10 26.14 43.97
N ALA A 720 9.60 25.27 44.86
CA ALA A 720 10.79 25.49 45.68
C ALA A 720 12.00 26.13 44.95
N PRO A 721 12.39 25.71 43.73
CA PRO A 721 13.56 26.27 43.05
C PRO A 721 13.34 27.66 42.43
N HIS A 722 12.07 28.07 42.25
CA HIS A 722 11.68 29.32 41.57
C HIS A 722 11.19 30.39 42.54
N LEU A 723 10.96 30.02 43.80
CA LEU A 723 10.52 30.95 44.82
C LEU A 723 11.65 31.91 45.19
N PRO A 724 11.43 33.24 45.14
CA PRO A 724 12.39 34.19 45.66
C PRO A 724 12.55 34.02 47.18
N ASP A 725 13.71 34.39 47.73
CA ASP A 725 14.05 34.23 49.15
C ASP A 725 12.99 34.82 50.11
N VAL A 726 12.23 35.82 49.65
CA VAL A 726 11.15 36.47 50.40
C VAL A 726 9.95 35.53 50.61
N LEU A 727 9.74 34.54 49.73
CA LEU A 727 8.64 33.57 49.77
C LEU A 727 9.07 32.19 50.32
N LEU A 728 10.36 31.88 50.40
CA LEU A 728 10.86 30.61 50.99
C LEU A 728 10.39 30.38 52.44
N PRO A 729 10.32 31.40 53.33
CA PRO A 729 9.71 31.22 54.64
C PRO A 729 8.24 30.85 54.56
N GLN A 730 7.49 31.42 53.61
CA GLN A 730 6.08 31.08 53.43
C GLN A 730 5.89 29.65 52.88
N ALA A 731 6.78 29.17 52.00
CA ALA A 731 6.78 27.79 51.54
C ALA A 731 7.21 26.80 52.62
N LEU A 732 8.21 27.15 53.46
CA LEU A 732 8.60 26.36 54.63
C LEU A 732 7.48 26.35 55.68
N ASP A 733 6.79 27.46 55.88
CA ASP A 733 5.61 27.53 56.75
C ASP A 733 4.43 26.74 56.17
N CYS A 734 4.29 26.68 54.85
CA CYS A 734 3.35 25.80 54.19
C CYS A 734 3.73 24.31 54.40
N ALA A 735 5.01 23.96 54.27
CA ALA A 735 5.51 22.61 54.53
C ALA A 735 5.37 22.21 56.01
N ARG A 736 5.62 23.14 56.94
CA ARG A 736 5.34 22.98 58.38
C ARG A 736 3.86 22.83 58.68
N GLY A 737 3.03 23.55 57.92
CA GLY A 737 1.58 23.49 58.00
C GLY A 737 1.00 22.18 57.46
N ILE A 738 1.80 21.34 56.78
CA ILE A 738 1.44 19.95 56.51
C ILE A 738 1.44 19.22 57.84
N SER A 739 0.25 18.85 58.30
CA SER A 739 0.07 18.26 59.62
C SER A 739 0.54 16.82 59.63
N ASP A 740 0.26 16.11 58.55
CA ASP A 740 0.70 14.77 58.24
C ASP A 740 2.22 14.72 58.11
N GLU A 741 2.81 13.82 58.87
CA GLU A 741 4.24 13.84 59.06
C GLU A 741 5.01 13.18 57.91
N GLU A 742 4.33 12.39 57.07
CA GLU A 742 4.85 11.79 55.83
C GLU A 742 5.08 12.84 54.76
N HIS A 743 4.01 13.54 54.38
CA HIS A 743 4.03 14.54 53.32
C HIS A 743 4.88 15.76 53.73
N ARG A 744 4.89 16.07 55.03
CA ARG A 744 5.79 17.06 55.60
C ARG A 744 7.23 16.64 55.42
N ALA A 745 7.57 15.36 55.63
CA ALA A 745 8.90 14.85 55.35
C ALA A 745 9.26 15.02 53.87
N GLU A 746 8.39 14.64 52.94
CA GLU A 746 8.62 14.75 51.50
C GLU A 746 8.88 16.20 51.03
N ALA A 747 8.03 17.14 51.43
CA ALA A 747 8.21 18.56 51.11
C ALA A 747 9.52 19.11 51.69
N LEU A 748 9.87 18.70 52.91
CA LEU A 748 11.13 19.10 53.56
C LEU A 748 12.34 18.53 52.83
N VAL A 749 12.29 17.28 52.35
CA VAL A 749 13.37 16.67 51.56
C VAL A 749 13.62 17.47 50.28
N ALA A 750 12.57 17.92 49.59
CA ALA A 750 12.71 18.69 48.36
C ALA A 750 13.14 20.15 48.57
N LEU A 751 12.68 20.79 49.65
CA LEU A 751 13.12 22.14 49.99
C LEU A 751 14.57 22.16 50.52
N ALA A 752 15.03 21.10 51.20
CA ALA A 752 16.32 21.05 51.89
C ALA A 752 17.55 21.54 51.10
N PRO A 753 17.71 21.27 49.78
CA PRO A 753 18.84 21.76 48.99
C PRO A 753 18.83 23.28 48.76
N HIS A 754 17.65 23.91 48.77
CA HIS A 754 17.43 25.34 48.51
C HIS A 754 17.26 26.17 49.79
N LEU A 755 17.43 25.53 50.95
CA LEU A 755 17.26 26.13 52.28
C LEU A 755 18.59 26.35 53.04
N PRO A 756 19.71 26.82 52.46
CA PRO A 756 20.98 26.92 53.20
C PRO A 756 20.89 27.87 54.40
N GLU A 757 20.10 28.95 54.32
CA GLU A 757 19.89 29.88 55.43
C GLU A 757 18.85 29.39 56.46
N VAL A 758 18.20 28.26 56.19
CA VAL A 758 17.09 27.70 56.99
C VAL A 758 17.23 26.17 57.25
N LEU A 759 18.43 25.59 57.08
CA LEU A 759 18.74 24.17 57.30
C LEU A 759 18.47 23.68 58.72
N HIS A 760 18.82 24.49 59.72
CA HIS A 760 18.51 24.16 61.12
C HIS A 760 17.00 24.14 61.36
N GLN A 761 16.27 25.02 60.70
CA GLN A 761 14.82 25.04 60.75
C GLN A 761 14.20 23.81 60.06
N ALA A 762 14.80 23.28 58.98
CA ALA A 762 14.35 22.05 58.32
C ALA A 762 14.71 20.78 59.10
N LEU A 763 15.90 20.71 59.72
CA LEU A 763 16.29 19.63 60.63
C LEU A 763 15.43 19.62 61.89
N ASP A 764 15.11 20.79 62.43
CA ASP A 764 14.19 20.92 63.55
C ASP A 764 12.77 20.49 63.15
N CYS A 765 12.35 20.75 61.91
CA CYS A 765 11.11 20.19 61.37
C CYS A 765 11.17 18.65 61.21
N ALA A 766 12.26 18.08 60.70
CA ALA A 766 12.42 16.62 60.53
C ALA A 766 12.52 15.89 61.88
N ARG A 767 13.24 16.45 62.86
CA ARG A 767 13.24 15.95 64.24
C ARG A 767 11.90 16.17 64.94
N GLY A 768 11.20 17.23 64.56
CA GLY A 768 9.86 17.56 64.99
C GLY A 768 8.78 16.61 64.48
N ILE A 769 9.05 15.78 63.45
CA ILE A 769 8.17 14.68 63.04
C ILE A 769 8.09 13.71 64.20
N CYS A 770 6.97 13.63 64.90
CA CYS A 770 6.86 12.86 66.13
C CYS A 770 6.92 11.35 65.87
N ASN A 771 6.32 10.90 64.76
CA ASN A 771 6.27 9.53 64.32
C ASN A 771 7.67 9.07 63.93
N GLN A 772 8.12 8.04 64.63
CA GLN A 772 9.45 7.49 64.49
C GLN A 772 9.67 6.85 63.11
N TYR A 773 8.62 6.41 62.42
CA TYR A 773 8.64 5.90 61.05
C TYR A 773 9.00 6.98 60.02
N TYR A 774 8.16 8.02 59.88
CA TYR A 774 8.40 9.11 58.94
C TYR A 774 9.63 9.94 59.30
N ARG A 775 9.93 10.06 60.60
CA ARG A 775 11.20 10.64 61.07
C ARG A 775 12.38 9.81 60.58
N ALA A 776 12.33 8.48 60.69
CA ALA A 776 13.40 7.64 60.17
C ALA A 776 13.59 7.85 58.67
N LEU A 777 12.52 7.95 57.89
CA LEU A 777 12.58 8.22 56.45
C LEU A 777 13.14 9.63 56.12
N ALA A 778 12.65 10.67 56.77
CA ALA A 778 13.11 12.06 56.59
C ALA A 778 14.59 12.24 56.99
N LEU A 779 15.01 11.59 58.08
CA LEU A 779 16.39 11.60 58.53
C LEU A 779 17.28 10.82 57.56
N VAL A 780 16.84 9.67 57.05
CA VAL A 780 17.55 8.95 55.99
C VAL A 780 17.74 9.82 54.75
N ALA A 781 16.76 10.66 54.39
CA ALA A 781 16.84 11.56 53.25
C ALA A 781 17.73 12.81 53.48
N LEU A 782 17.85 13.31 54.72
CA LEU A 782 18.80 14.37 55.09
C LEU A 782 20.23 13.85 55.31
N ALA A 783 20.41 12.53 55.45
CA ALA A 783 21.69 11.88 55.72
C ALA A 783 22.83 12.21 54.72
N PRO A 784 22.59 12.46 53.41
CA PRO A 784 23.66 12.85 52.50
C PRO A 784 24.35 14.17 52.86
N HIS A 785 23.61 15.13 53.44
CA HIS A 785 24.15 16.41 53.92
C HIS A 785 24.51 16.37 55.42
N LEU A 786 24.00 15.37 56.15
CA LEU A 786 24.21 15.13 57.59
C LEU A 786 24.31 13.61 57.92
N PRO A 787 25.42 12.90 57.61
CA PRO A 787 25.51 11.41 57.65
C PRO A 787 25.31 10.77 59.03
N GLU A 788 25.49 11.56 60.06
CA GLU A 788 25.39 11.19 61.47
C GLU A 788 23.97 10.78 61.94
N VAL A 789 22.97 10.83 61.05
CA VAL A 789 21.57 10.53 61.36
C VAL A 789 21.11 9.10 61.01
N LEU A 790 21.93 8.24 60.36
CA LEU A 790 21.54 6.88 59.93
C LEU A 790 21.28 5.89 61.08
N HIS A 791 22.13 5.88 62.11
CA HIS A 791 21.87 5.09 63.31
C HIS A 791 20.67 5.62 64.09
N GLN A 792 20.44 6.94 64.03
CA GLN A 792 19.22 7.54 64.58
C GLN A 792 17.97 7.03 63.84
N ALA A 793 18.05 6.76 62.54
CA ALA A 793 16.95 6.15 61.78
C ALA A 793 16.70 4.66 62.13
N LEU A 794 17.73 3.84 62.33
CA LEU A 794 17.59 2.45 62.79
C LEU A 794 17.05 2.37 64.22
N ASP A 795 17.53 3.26 65.10
CA ASP A 795 17.05 3.34 66.48
C ASP A 795 15.62 3.89 66.53
N CYS A 796 15.27 4.83 65.64
CA CYS A 796 13.88 5.21 65.42
C CYS A 796 13.08 3.98 64.95
N ALA A 797 13.52 3.22 63.94
CA ALA A 797 12.79 2.05 63.42
C ALA A 797 12.52 0.96 64.47
N ARG A 798 13.50 0.66 65.34
CA ARG A 798 13.33 -0.28 66.46
C ARG A 798 12.47 0.29 67.58
N GLY A 799 12.54 1.61 67.78
CA GLY A 799 11.74 2.35 68.73
C GLY A 799 10.30 2.58 68.28
N ILE A 800 9.98 2.31 67.00
CA ILE A 800 8.62 2.41 66.47
C ILE A 800 7.77 1.47 67.33
N TRP A 801 6.91 2.10 68.10
CA TRP A 801 6.00 1.38 68.98
C TRP A 801 4.99 0.59 68.17
N ASP A 802 4.48 1.20 67.09
CA ASP A 802 3.56 0.55 66.17
C ASP A 802 4.25 -0.63 65.47
N GLU A 803 3.70 -1.82 65.68
CA GLU A 803 4.39 -3.04 65.30
C GLU A 803 4.36 -3.27 63.77
N SER A 804 3.46 -2.58 63.05
CA SER A 804 3.35 -2.64 61.59
C SER A 804 4.28 -1.67 60.89
N ASP A 805 4.30 -0.41 61.32
CA ASP A 805 5.26 0.57 60.84
C ASP A 805 6.69 0.15 61.22
N ARG A 806 6.84 -0.51 62.37
CA ARG A 806 8.08 -1.19 62.75
C ARG A 806 8.40 -2.31 61.78
N ALA A 807 7.46 -3.20 61.48
CA ALA A 807 7.68 -4.27 60.51
C ALA A 807 8.05 -3.70 59.12
N ARG A 808 7.35 -2.66 58.62
CA ARG A 808 7.62 -2.00 57.33
C ARG A 808 8.97 -1.27 57.30
N ALA A 809 9.32 -0.50 58.34
CA ALA A 809 10.63 0.15 58.44
C ALA A 809 11.77 -0.85 58.59
N LEU A 810 11.58 -1.93 59.35
CA LEU A 810 12.57 -3.00 59.48
C LEU A 810 12.72 -3.78 58.16
N VAL A 811 11.64 -3.96 57.39
CA VAL A 811 11.69 -4.49 56.03
C VAL A 811 12.43 -3.54 55.08
N ALA A 812 12.21 -2.23 55.14
CA ALA A 812 12.94 -1.24 54.34
C ALA A 812 14.45 -1.18 54.69
N LEU A 813 14.79 -1.51 55.93
CA LEU A 813 16.17 -1.65 56.42
C LEU A 813 16.74 -3.08 56.22
N ALA A 814 15.93 -4.09 55.88
CA ALA A 814 16.32 -5.49 55.78
C ALA A 814 17.39 -5.79 54.70
N PRO A 815 17.47 -5.07 53.56
CA PRO A 815 18.60 -5.20 52.63
C PRO A 815 19.95 -4.82 53.28
N HIS A 816 19.91 -3.99 54.32
CA HIS A 816 21.07 -3.62 55.12
C HIS A 816 21.24 -4.53 56.35
N PHE A 817 20.22 -5.35 56.73
CA PHE A 817 20.21 -6.28 57.90
C PHE A 817 19.20 -7.49 57.81
N PRO A 818 19.58 -8.73 57.40
CA PRO A 818 18.65 -9.87 57.18
C PRO A 818 18.12 -10.64 58.40
N ASP A 819 18.79 -10.58 59.55
CA ASP A 819 18.48 -11.39 60.73
C ASP A 819 17.17 -11.00 61.46
N VAL A 820 16.38 -10.12 60.85
CA VAL A 820 15.20 -9.47 61.44
C VAL A 820 13.86 -10.12 61.06
N LEU A 821 13.82 -11.16 60.22
CA LEU A 821 12.57 -11.78 59.70
C LEU A 821 11.71 -12.55 60.73
N PRO A 822 12.25 -13.42 61.61
CA PRO A 822 11.45 -14.01 62.69
C PRO A 822 10.91 -12.95 63.65
N GLN A 823 11.73 -11.92 63.91
CA GLN A 823 11.31 -10.78 64.71
C GLN A 823 10.21 -9.98 64.00
N ALA A 824 10.22 -9.90 62.66
CA ALA A 824 9.16 -9.28 61.88
C ALA A 824 7.86 -10.10 61.88
N LEU A 825 7.91 -11.44 61.86
CA LEU A 825 6.72 -12.30 61.99
C LEU A 825 6.14 -12.30 63.41
N ASP A 826 7.01 -12.31 64.43
CA ASP A 826 6.58 -12.14 65.82
C ASP A 826 5.98 -10.75 66.05
N CYS A 827 6.55 -9.71 65.46
CA CYS A 827 5.94 -8.38 65.42
C CYS A 827 4.58 -8.45 64.71
N ALA A 828 4.50 -9.07 63.52
CA ALA A 828 3.25 -9.20 62.76
C ALA A 828 2.13 -9.87 63.58
N ARG A 829 2.47 -10.92 64.34
CA ARG A 829 1.56 -11.59 65.26
C ARG A 829 1.15 -10.72 66.46
N GLY A 830 2.08 -9.91 66.95
CA GLY A 830 1.86 -8.95 68.02
C GLY A 830 1.03 -7.74 67.59
N ILE A 831 1.03 -7.38 66.29
CA ILE A 831 0.33 -6.21 65.76
C ILE A 831 -1.11 -6.28 66.21
N TRP A 832 -1.49 -5.44 67.15
CA TRP A 832 -2.86 -5.43 67.66
C TRP A 832 -3.87 -5.11 66.55
N ASP A 833 -3.51 -4.22 65.64
CA ASP A 833 -4.32 -3.87 64.48
C ASP A 833 -4.37 -5.01 63.45
N GLU A 834 -5.58 -5.36 63.06
CA GLU A 834 -5.85 -6.58 62.32
C GLU A 834 -5.61 -6.44 60.82
N GLU A 835 -5.77 -5.24 60.26
CA GLU A 835 -5.40 -4.88 58.89
C GLU A 835 -3.90 -4.95 58.71
N HIS A 836 -3.21 -4.25 59.57
CA HIS A 836 -1.77 -4.16 59.57
C HIS A 836 -1.09 -5.50 59.87
N ARG A 837 -1.75 -6.36 60.66
CA ARG A 837 -1.37 -7.76 60.87
C ARG A 837 -1.54 -8.60 59.62
N ALA A 838 -2.65 -8.45 58.89
CA ALA A 838 -2.82 -9.11 57.60
C ALA A 838 -1.81 -8.63 56.56
N ASP A 839 -1.57 -7.32 56.44
CA ASP A 839 -0.59 -6.75 55.52
C ASP A 839 0.82 -7.24 55.81
N ALA A 840 1.21 -7.28 57.08
CA ALA A 840 2.49 -7.82 57.49
C ALA A 840 2.57 -9.33 57.17
N LEU A 841 1.49 -10.10 57.37
CA LEU A 841 1.43 -11.50 56.97
C LEU A 841 1.49 -11.68 55.44
N VAL A 842 0.82 -10.82 54.66
CA VAL A 842 0.85 -10.83 53.20
C VAL A 842 2.26 -10.53 52.69
N ALA A 843 2.94 -9.54 53.28
CA ALA A 843 4.32 -9.18 52.94
C ALA A 843 5.32 -10.26 53.35
N LEU A 844 5.05 -10.99 54.43
CA LEU A 844 5.93 -12.06 54.92
C LEU A 844 5.68 -13.40 54.21
N ALA A 845 4.44 -13.77 53.88
CA ALA A 845 4.05 -15.10 53.42
C ALA A 845 4.92 -15.73 52.31
N PRO A 846 5.37 -14.99 51.28
CA PRO A 846 6.26 -15.55 50.23
C PRO A 846 7.68 -15.85 50.73
N HIS A 847 8.12 -15.23 51.82
CA HIS A 847 9.44 -15.34 52.42
C HIS A 847 9.46 -16.24 53.67
N LEU A 848 8.31 -16.83 54.03
CA LEU A 848 8.17 -17.71 55.18
C LEU A 848 8.51 -19.18 54.82
N PRO A 849 9.35 -19.86 55.61
CA PRO A 849 9.56 -21.31 55.50
C PRO A 849 8.35 -22.11 56.02
N GLU A 850 8.16 -23.35 55.53
CA GLU A 850 7.02 -24.24 55.86
C GLU A 850 6.79 -24.41 57.38
N GLU A 851 7.86 -24.40 58.17
CA GLU A 851 7.84 -24.53 59.63
C GLU A 851 7.07 -23.39 60.33
N LEU A 852 6.91 -22.23 59.68
CA LEU A 852 6.23 -21.06 60.20
C LEU A 852 4.80 -20.88 59.65
N LEU A 853 4.36 -21.68 58.67
CA LEU A 853 3.02 -21.58 58.07
C LEU A 853 1.85 -21.91 59.02
N PRO A 854 1.95 -22.90 59.94
CA PRO A 854 0.91 -23.10 60.96
C PRO A 854 0.77 -21.88 61.88
N GLN A 855 1.89 -21.20 62.19
CA GLN A 855 1.87 -19.99 63.00
C GLN A 855 1.27 -18.81 62.23
N ALA A 856 1.52 -18.72 60.92
CA ALA A 856 0.88 -17.75 60.04
C ALA A 856 -0.63 -18.00 59.88
N LEU A 857 -1.08 -19.27 59.78
CA LEU A 857 -2.50 -19.63 59.72
C LEU A 857 -3.22 -19.36 61.05
N ASP A 858 -2.58 -19.67 62.18
CA ASP A 858 -3.08 -19.30 63.52
C ASP A 858 -3.15 -17.78 63.68
N CYS A 859 -2.17 -17.06 63.13
CA CYS A 859 -2.16 -15.61 63.12
C CYS A 859 -3.32 -15.06 62.29
N ALA A 860 -3.57 -15.61 61.08
CA ALA A 860 -4.70 -15.25 60.22
C ALA A 860 -6.06 -15.59 60.87
N ARG A 861 -6.17 -16.74 61.55
CA ARG A 861 -7.36 -17.12 62.33
C ARG A 861 -7.63 -16.17 63.49
N GLY A 862 -6.56 -15.66 64.11
CA GLY A 862 -6.63 -14.68 65.19
C GLY A 862 -7.04 -13.27 64.76
N ILE A 863 -7.21 -13.03 63.45
CA ILE A 863 -7.74 -11.78 62.91
C ILE A 863 -9.26 -11.80 63.03
N TRP A 864 -9.80 -10.97 63.90
CA TRP A 864 -11.24 -10.83 64.09
C TRP A 864 -11.91 -10.18 62.88
N HIS A 865 -11.28 -9.15 62.31
CA HIS A 865 -11.77 -8.35 61.19
C HIS A 865 -11.69 -9.16 59.89
N GLU A 866 -12.85 -9.26 59.26
CA GLU A 866 -13.09 -10.36 58.33
C GLU A 866 -12.47 -10.16 56.94
N GLU A 867 -12.12 -8.92 56.54
CA GLU A 867 -11.34 -8.73 55.29
C GLU A 867 -9.90 -9.13 55.45
N HIS A 868 -9.26 -8.62 56.48
CA HIS A 868 -7.86 -8.85 56.73
C HIS A 868 -7.64 -10.35 56.99
N ARG A 869 -8.61 -11.01 57.63
CA ARG A 869 -8.66 -12.47 57.72
C ARG A 869 -8.79 -13.13 56.36
N ALA A 870 -9.73 -12.68 55.51
CA ALA A 870 -9.92 -13.25 54.18
C ALA A 870 -8.70 -13.08 53.26
N ASP A 871 -8.07 -11.91 53.26
CA ASP A 871 -6.91 -11.63 52.40
C ASP A 871 -5.67 -12.42 52.85
N ALA A 872 -5.43 -12.52 54.16
CA ALA A 872 -4.42 -13.42 54.70
C ALA A 872 -4.72 -14.88 54.33
N LEU A 873 -5.96 -15.34 54.44
CA LEU A 873 -6.35 -16.72 54.10
C LEU A 873 -6.26 -17.02 52.59
N VAL A 874 -6.57 -16.06 51.72
CA VAL A 874 -6.46 -16.22 50.26
C VAL A 874 -5.00 -16.42 49.84
N VAL A 875 -4.07 -15.66 50.43
CA VAL A 875 -2.63 -15.78 50.12
C VAL A 875 -2.02 -17.03 50.77
N LEU A 876 -2.52 -17.44 51.93
CA LEU A 876 -2.05 -18.65 52.59
C LEU A 876 -2.60 -19.93 51.94
N ALA A 877 -3.84 -19.95 51.44
CA ALA A 877 -4.53 -21.16 50.96
C ALA A 877 -3.74 -22.05 49.99
N PRO A 878 -3.00 -21.53 48.99
CA PRO A 878 -2.19 -22.35 48.07
C PRO A 878 -0.97 -23.00 48.73
N HIS A 879 -0.53 -22.47 49.88
CA HIS A 879 0.63 -22.94 50.64
C HIS A 879 0.24 -23.83 51.83
N LEU A 880 -1.07 -24.04 52.05
CA LEU A 880 -1.56 -24.87 53.15
C LEU A 880 -1.57 -26.36 52.79
N PRO A 881 -1.06 -27.24 53.67
CA PRO A 881 -1.19 -28.69 53.52
C PRO A 881 -2.65 -29.17 53.75
N GLU A 882 -3.03 -30.31 53.16
CA GLU A 882 -4.40 -30.86 53.18
C GLU A 882 -5.01 -30.98 54.59
N GLU A 883 -4.17 -31.25 55.59
CA GLU A 883 -4.58 -31.39 57.00
C GLU A 883 -5.11 -30.08 57.62
N LEU A 884 -4.74 -28.92 57.06
CA LEU A 884 -5.12 -27.60 57.56
C LEU A 884 -6.30 -26.96 56.79
N LEU A 885 -6.73 -27.54 55.67
CA LEU A 885 -7.81 -27.01 54.84
C LEU A 885 -9.20 -26.99 55.52
N PRO A 886 -9.62 -28.00 56.32
CA PRO A 886 -10.87 -27.93 57.06
C PRO A 886 -10.87 -26.79 58.10
N GLN A 887 -9.72 -26.51 58.70
CA GLN A 887 -9.56 -25.42 59.66
C GLN A 887 -9.64 -24.06 58.96
N ALA A 888 -9.05 -23.93 57.77
CA ALA A 888 -9.20 -22.76 56.93
C ALA A 888 -10.68 -22.55 56.51
N LEU A 889 -11.40 -23.61 56.13
CA LEU A 889 -12.83 -23.53 55.78
C LEU A 889 -13.70 -23.03 56.94
N ASP A 890 -13.47 -23.52 58.15
CA ASP A 890 -14.20 -23.05 59.33
C ASP A 890 -13.92 -21.57 59.63
N CYS A 891 -12.69 -21.10 59.38
CA CYS A 891 -12.34 -19.69 59.46
C CYS A 891 -13.08 -18.85 58.41
N VAL A 892 -13.26 -19.38 57.20
CA VAL A 892 -14.00 -18.73 56.11
C VAL A 892 -15.51 -18.69 56.38
N ARG A 893 -16.11 -19.74 56.95
CA ARG A 893 -17.52 -19.76 57.37
C ARG A 893 -17.84 -18.70 58.43
N GLY A 894 -16.86 -18.37 59.27
CA GLY A 894 -16.97 -17.31 60.26
C GLY A 894 -16.89 -15.88 59.71
N ILE A 895 -16.71 -15.69 58.39
CA ILE A 895 -16.72 -14.37 57.74
C ILE A 895 -18.18 -14.00 57.41
N SER A 896 -18.71 -12.99 58.07
CA SER A 896 -20.01 -12.38 57.82
C SER A 896 -20.04 -11.51 56.55
N HIS A 897 -18.96 -10.83 56.18
CA HIS A 897 -18.87 -10.03 54.95
C HIS A 897 -18.84 -10.91 53.70
N GLU A 898 -19.89 -10.78 52.88
CA GLU A 898 -20.23 -11.75 51.85
C GLU A 898 -19.16 -11.86 50.75
N PHE A 899 -18.57 -10.75 50.26
CA PHE A 899 -17.56 -10.82 49.18
C PHE A 899 -16.27 -11.50 49.62
N ARG A 900 -15.79 -11.15 50.80
CA ARG A 900 -14.58 -11.71 51.41
C ARG A 900 -14.78 -13.20 51.67
N ARG A 901 -15.98 -13.58 52.12
CA ARG A 901 -16.36 -14.99 52.25
C ARG A 901 -16.37 -15.68 50.89
N ALA A 902 -16.99 -15.09 49.86
CA ALA A 902 -17.02 -15.66 48.51
C ALA A 902 -15.61 -15.82 47.92
N LYS A 903 -14.73 -14.81 48.05
CA LYS A 903 -13.34 -14.85 47.57
C LYS A 903 -12.52 -15.95 48.26
N ALA A 904 -12.67 -16.11 49.58
CA ALA A 904 -11.99 -17.15 50.32
C ALA A 904 -12.59 -18.55 50.10
N LEU A 905 -13.91 -18.67 49.92
CA LEU A 905 -14.56 -19.94 49.53
C LEU A 905 -14.15 -20.37 48.13
N VAL A 906 -14.01 -19.44 47.18
CA VAL A 906 -13.49 -19.69 45.83
C VAL A 906 -12.06 -20.20 45.89
N ALA A 907 -11.19 -19.61 46.72
CA ALA A 907 -9.81 -20.08 46.89
C ALA A 907 -9.71 -21.50 47.49
N LEU A 908 -10.72 -21.91 48.27
CA LEU A 908 -10.80 -23.26 48.86
C LEU A 908 -11.58 -24.27 48.00
N ALA A 909 -12.42 -23.83 47.07
CA ALA A 909 -13.32 -24.66 46.26
C ALA A 909 -12.62 -25.77 45.45
N PRO A 910 -11.41 -25.56 44.85
CA PRO A 910 -10.67 -26.61 44.16
C PRO A 910 -10.29 -27.79 45.07
N HIS A 911 -10.20 -27.55 46.38
CA HIS A 911 -9.80 -28.55 47.37
C HIS A 911 -10.99 -29.11 48.17
N LEU A 912 -12.20 -28.51 48.05
CA LEU A 912 -13.40 -28.85 48.84
C LEU A 912 -14.70 -28.67 48.01
N PRO A 913 -15.19 -29.69 47.27
CA PRO A 913 -16.34 -29.57 46.37
C PRO A 913 -17.70 -29.33 47.07
N GLU A 914 -17.84 -29.73 48.34
CA GLU A 914 -19.10 -29.65 49.08
C GLU A 914 -19.55 -28.21 49.40
N VAL A 915 -18.65 -27.23 49.24
CA VAL A 915 -18.93 -25.82 49.58
C VAL A 915 -19.45 -24.98 48.42
N LEU A 916 -19.63 -25.56 47.23
CA LEU A 916 -20.01 -24.83 46.02
C LEU A 916 -21.39 -24.16 46.10
N HIS A 917 -22.39 -24.82 46.71
CA HIS A 917 -23.70 -24.20 46.96
C HIS A 917 -23.59 -22.99 47.90
N GLN A 918 -22.77 -23.11 48.95
CA GLN A 918 -22.55 -22.02 49.92
C GLN A 918 -21.77 -20.87 49.29
N ALA A 919 -20.86 -21.18 48.37
CA ALA A 919 -20.10 -20.20 47.62
C ALA A 919 -20.98 -19.46 46.60
N LEU A 920 -21.89 -20.15 45.91
CA LEU A 920 -22.83 -19.52 44.98
C LEU A 920 -23.86 -18.65 45.70
N ASP A 921 -24.45 -19.12 46.80
CA ASP A 921 -25.34 -18.31 47.63
C ASP A 921 -24.63 -17.05 48.14
N SER A 922 -23.38 -17.21 48.61
CA SER A 922 -22.56 -16.06 49.02
C SER A 922 -22.26 -15.12 47.87
N ALA A 923 -22.05 -15.62 46.65
CA ALA A 923 -21.87 -14.82 45.45
C ALA A 923 -23.16 -14.04 45.10
N THR A 924 -24.33 -14.66 45.23
CA THR A 924 -25.63 -13.99 44.95
C THR A 924 -25.97 -12.85 45.90
N GLY A 925 -25.54 -12.95 47.18
CA GLY A 925 -25.76 -11.90 48.18
C GLY A 925 -24.92 -10.64 47.95
N LEU A 926 -23.80 -10.75 47.20
CA LEU A 926 -22.79 -9.70 47.09
C LEU A 926 -23.37 -8.38 46.60
N SER A 927 -23.36 -7.35 47.44
CA SER A 927 -23.81 -6.00 47.06
C SER A 927 -22.97 -5.37 45.94
N HIS A 928 -21.68 -5.72 45.83
CA HIS A 928 -20.76 -5.15 44.85
C HIS A 928 -20.65 -6.05 43.60
N GLU A 929 -20.87 -5.46 42.43
CA GLU A 929 -21.07 -6.20 41.17
C GLU A 929 -19.81 -6.80 40.56
N TYR A 930 -18.70 -6.07 40.59
CA TYR A 930 -17.39 -6.60 40.18
C TYR A 930 -17.03 -7.89 40.91
N HIS A 931 -17.32 -7.88 42.20
CA HIS A 931 -17.08 -8.97 43.14
C HIS A 931 -18.00 -10.16 42.86
N ARG A 932 -19.27 -9.87 42.53
CA ARG A 932 -20.25 -10.85 42.05
C ARG A 932 -19.81 -11.54 40.76
N ALA A 933 -19.41 -10.78 39.75
CA ALA A 933 -18.95 -11.33 38.47
C ALA A 933 -17.71 -12.23 38.62
N LYS A 934 -16.71 -11.78 39.39
CA LYS A 934 -15.50 -12.57 39.65
C LYS A 934 -15.79 -13.85 40.41
N ALA A 935 -16.67 -13.81 41.41
CA ALA A 935 -17.06 -14.99 42.15
C ALA A 935 -17.79 -15.99 41.24
N LEU A 936 -18.71 -15.52 40.38
CA LEU A 936 -19.41 -16.37 39.41
C LEU A 936 -18.45 -17.02 38.41
N GLY A 937 -17.52 -16.24 37.85
CA GLY A 937 -16.56 -16.78 36.88
C GLY A 937 -15.64 -17.84 37.47
N ALA A 938 -15.23 -17.69 38.73
CA ALA A 938 -14.41 -18.68 39.42
C ALA A 938 -15.20 -19.92 39.87
N LEU A 939 -16.52 -19.79 40.06
CA LEU A 939 -17.39 -20.91 40.39
C LEU A 939 -17.84 -21.70 39.14
N ALA A 940 -18.01 -21.04 38.00
CA ALA A 940 -18.61 -21.61 36.79
C ALA A 940 -18.11 -23.02 36.39
N PRO A 941 -16.79 -23.32 36.38
CA PRO A 941 -16.28 -24.65 36.01
C PRO A 941 -16.64 -25.77 36.99
N HIS A 942 -17.03 -25.42 38.21
CA HIS A 942 -17.30 -26.34 39.30
C HIS A 942 -18.80 -26.46 39.61
N LEU A 943 -19.66 -25.61 39.04
CA LEU A 943 -21.09 -25.60 39.36
C LEU A 943 -21.82 -26.81 38.73
N PRO A 944 -22.64 -27.54 39.52
CA PRO A 944 -23.55 -28.55 38.97
C PRO A 944 -24.74 -27.91 38.25
N GLU A 945 -25.32 -28.61 37.27
CA GLU A 945 -26.41 -28.11 36.41
C GLU A 945 -27.60 -27.50 37.19
N VAL A 946 -27.93 -28.09 38.35
CA VAL A 946 -29.03 -27.64 39.23
C VAL A 946 -28.83 -26.20 39.74
N LEU A 947 -27.59 -25.72 39.82
CA LEU A 947 -27.25 -24.40 40.34
C LEU A 947 -27.00 -23.35 39.24
N LEU A 948 -26.97 -23.75 37.97
CA LEU A 948 -26.75 -22.83 36.85
C LEU A 948 -27.89 -21.81 36.60
N PRO A 949 -29.19 -22.14 36.79
CA PRO A 949 -30.24 -21.13 36.72
C PRO A 949 -30.04 -20.02 37.76
N GLN A 950 -29.64 -20.40 38.99
CA GLN A 950 -29.35 -19.45 40.06
C GLN A 950 -28.12 -18.59 39.75
N ALA A 951 -27.10 -19.18 39.12
CA ALA A 951 -25.92 -18.45 38.66
C ALA A 951 -26.25 -17.46 37.52
N LEU A 952 -27.14 -17.85 36.59
CA LEU A 952 -27.63 -16.97 35.51
C LEU A 952 -28.43 -15.79 36.07
N ASP A 953 -29.34 -16.02 37.01
CA ASP A 953 -30.08 -14.95 37.70
C ASP A 953 -29.15 -14.01 38.48
N CYS A 954 -28.10 -14.57 39.09
CA CYS A 954 -27.07 -13.79 39.77
C CYS A 954 -26.30 -12.88 38.81
N ALA A 955 -25.90 -13.40 37.64
CA ALA A 955 -25.30 -12.61 36.57
C ALA A 955 -26.27 -11.55 36.04
N ARG A 956 -27.57 -11.87 35.98
CA ARG A 956 -28.64 -10.95 35.57
C ARG A 956 -28.77 -9.73 36.45
N GLY A 957 -28.60 -9.90 37.76
CA GLY A 957 -28.69 -8.81 38.73
C GLY A 957 -27.47 -7.87 38.79
N ILE A 958 -26.51 -8.00 37.86
CA ILE A 958 -25.38 -7.09 37.74
C ILE A 958 -25.78 -5.91 36.84
N ASP A 959 -25.67 -4.68 37.32
CA ASP A 959 -25.97 -3.46 36.55
C ASP A 959 -24.82 -3.09 35.60
N HIS A 960 -23.56 -3.25 36.02
CA HIS A 960 -22.37 -2.92 35.22
C HIS A 960 -22.16 -3.90 34.07
N GLU A 961 -22.32 -3.39 32.85
CA GLU A 961 -22.39 -4.19 31.62
C GLU A 961 -21.15 -5.05 31.32
N PHE A 962 -19.94 -4.52 31.48
CA PHE A 962 -18.70 -5.31 31.34
C PHE A 962 -18.67 -6.51 32.30
N ARG A 963 -19.01 -6.30 33.57
CA ARG A 963 -18.97 -7.32 34.63
C ARG A 963 -20.04 -8.38 34.40
N ARG A 964 -21.18 -7.93 33.89
CA ARG A 964 -22.26 -8.78 33.44
C ARG A 964 -21.85 -9.69 32.30
N ALA A 965 -21.19 -9.13 31.28
CA ALA A 965 -20.66 -9.87 30.14
C ALA A 965 -19.58 -10.88 30.57
N GLU A 966 -18.67 -10.46 31.46
CA GLU A 966 -17.63 -11.32 32.04
C GLU A 966 -18.23 -12.53 32.77
N ALA A 967 -19.26 -12.30 33.61
CA ALA A 967 -19.95 -13.36 34.32
C ALA A 967 -20.68 -14.34 33.38
N LEU A 968 -21.38 -13.82 32.36
CA LEU A 968 -22.08 -14.65 31.38
C LEU A 968 -21.13 -15.45 30.49
N GLY A 969 -20.05 -14.83 30.02
CA GLY A 969 -19.06 -15.51 29.18
C GLY A 969 -18.43 -16.69 29.91
N ALA A 970 -18.22 -16.56 31.22
CA ALA A 970 -17.71 -17.65 32.06
C ALA A 970 -18.74 -18.77 32.28
N LEU A 971 -20.03 -18.45 32.35
CA LEU A 971 -21.11 -19.43 32.54
C LEU A 971 -21.55 -20.11 31.24
N ALA A 972 -21.39 -19.44 30.09
CA ALA A 972 -21.87 -19.88 28.78
C ALA A 972 -21.50 -21.33 28.41
N PRO A 973 -20.26 -21.81 28.60
CA PRO A 973 -19.88 -23.19 28.25
C PRO A 973 -20.55 -24.28 29.10
N HIS A 974 -21.15 -23.89 30.23
CA HIS A 974 -21.74 -24.81 31.19
C HIS A 974 -23.27 -24.86 31.11
N PHE A 975 -23.92 -23.97 30.36
CA PHE A 975 -25.38 -23.90 30.33
C PHE A 975 -26.03 -25.10 29.62
N PRO A 976 -27.07 -25.73 30.20
CA PRO A 976 -27.94 -26.65 29.48
C PRO A 976 -28.79 -25.91 28.43
N GLU A 977 -29.25 -26.64 27.41
CA GLU A 977 -30.03 -26.09 26.28
C GLU A 977 -31.24 -25.24 26.72
N GLU A 978 -31.87 -25.59 27.84
CA GLU A 978 -33.05 -24.94 28.40
C GLU A 978 -32.78 -23.50 28.90
N LEU A 979 -31.53 -23.19 29.26
CA LEU A 979 -31.12 -21.86 29.76
C LEU A 979 -30.56 -20.95 28.66
N LEU A 980 -30.18 -21.50 27.50
CA LEU A 980 -29.59 -20.72 26.41
C LEU A 980 -30.51 -19.63 25.82
N PRO A 981 -31.83 -19.81 25.66
CA PRO A 981 -32.71 -18.72 25.22
C PRO A 981 -32.67 -17.53 26.18
N GLN A 982 -32.64 -17.80 27.49
CA GLN A 982 -32.61 -16.77 28.52
C GLN A 982 -31.25 -16.06 28.55
N ALA A 983 -30.16 -16.80 28.39
CA ALA A 983 -28.82 -16.23 28.28
C ALA A 983 -28.66 -15.35 27.03
N LEU A 984 -29.24 -15.76 25.90
CA LEU A 984 -29.21 -15.03 24.64
C LEU A 984 -30.04 -13.72 24.72
N ASP A 985 -31.26 -13.79 25.23
CA ASP A 985 -32.09 -12.60 25.50
C ASP A 985 -31.41 -11.62 26.46
N PHE A 986 -30.70 -12.15 27.43
CA PHE A 986 -29.95 -11.33 28.36
C PHE A 986 -28.72 -10.66 27.73
N ALA A 987 -28.01 -11.36 26.84
CA ALA A 987 -26.93 -10.76 26.05
C ALA A 987 -27.45 -9.56 25.23
N ARG A 988 -28.67 -9.65 24.66
CA ARG A 988 -29.32 -8.54 23.93
C ARG A 988 -29.50 -7.28 24.79
N GLY A 989 -29.72 -7.44 26.09
CA GLY A 989 -29.94 -6.34 27.04
C GLY A 989 -28.67 -5.55 27.42
N ILE A 990 -27.50 -5.96 26.92
CA ILE A 990 -26.22 -5.24 27.11
C ILE A 990 -26.17 -4.06 26.14
N SER A 991 -26.13 -2.83 26.65
CA SER A 991 -26.15 -1.59 25.85
C SER A 991 -24.86 -1.41 25.06
N ASP A 992 -23.71 -1.69 25.67
CA ASP A 992 -22.40 -1.69 25.01
C ASP A 992 -22.28 -2.85 24.00
N GLN A 993 -22.03 -2.48 22.75
CA GLN A 993 -22.02 -3.42 21.63
C GLN A 993 -20.81 -4.35 21.65
N TYR A 994 -19.64 -3.90 22.15
CA TYR A 994 -18.46 -4.75 22.25
C TYR A 994 -18.69 -5.88 23.25
N TYR A 995 -19.21 -5.55 24.45
CA TYR A 995 -19.52 -6.54 25.48
C TYR A 995 -20.64 -7.49 25.05
N ARG A 996 -21.63 -7.00 24.31
CA ARG A 996 -22.67 -7.85 23.71
C ARG A 996 -22.09 -8.91 22.79
N VAL A 997 -21.15 -8.53 21.92
CA VAL A 997 -20.48 -9.47 21.00
C VAL A 997 -19.63 -10.48 21.75
N LYS A 998 -18.92 -10.07 22.81
CA LYS A 998 -18.11 -10.98 23.62
C LYS A 998 -18.94 -12.09 24.28
N VAL A 999 -20.15 -11.77 24.72
CA VAL A 999 -21.09 -12.78 25.25
C VAL A 999 -21.61 -13.67 24.12
N LEU A 1000 -21.93 -13.09 22.96
CA LEU A 1000 -22.38 -13.85 21.79
C LEU A 1000 -21.31 -14.83 21.29
N GLU A 1001 -20.04 -14.43 21.30
CA GLU A 1001 -18.87 -15.27 20.97
C GLU A 1001 -18.77 -16.48 21.91
N ALA A 1002 -19.03 -16.28 23.20
CA ALA A 1002 -19.03 -17.36 24.19
C ALA A 1002 -20.27 -18.28 24.08
N LEU A 1003 -21.43 -17.74 23.67
CA LEU A 1003 -22.67 -18.52 23.53
C LEU A 1003 -22.76 -19.27 22.19
N ALA A 1004 -22.25 -18.71 21.10
CA ALA A 1004 -22.44 -19.21 19.74
C ALA A 1004 -22.16 -20.72 19.57
N PRO A 1005 -21.09 -21.30 20.15
CA PRO A 1005 -20.80 -22.74 20.01
C PRO A 1005 -21.82 -23.66 20.68
N HIS A 1006 -22.65 -23.13 21.59
CA HIS A 1006 -23.59 -23.88 22.39
C HIS A 1006 -25.04 -23.68 21.95
N LEU A 1007 -25.32 -22.71 21.06
CA LEU A 1007 -26.69 -22.39 20.65
C LEU A 1007 -27.30 -23.47 19.74
N PRO A 1008 -28.53 -23.95 20.01
CA PRO A 1008 -29.27 -24.82 19.10
C PRO A 1008 -29.76 -24.06 17.86
N GLU A 1009 -30.07 -24.78 16.78
CA GLU A 1009 -30.48 -24.20 15.49
C GLU A 1009 -31.65 -23.22 15.61
N GLU A 1010 -32.62 -23.51 16.49
CA GLU A 1010 -33.77 -22.65 16.70
C GLU A 1010 -33.43 -21.30 17.34
N LEU A 1011 -32.24 -21.10 17.92
CA LEU A 1011 -31.82 -19.82 18.51
C LEU A 1011 -30.84 -19.06 17.63
N LEU A 1012 -30.24 -19.70 16.62
CA LEU A 1012 -29.27 -19.06 15.75
C LEU A 1012 -29.87 -17.94 14.88
N HIS A 1013 -31.16 -18.01 14.53
CA HIS A 1013 -31.84 -16.91 13.85
C HIS A 1013 -31.93 -15.66 14.73
N GLN A 1014 -32.19 -15.83 16.03
CA GLN A 1014 -32.25 -14.72 16.99
C GLN A 1014 -30.85 -14.13 17.22
N ALA A 1015 -29.84 -14.99 17.32
CA ALA A 1015 -28.44 -14.58 17.41
C ALA A 1015 -27.99 -13.77 16.18
N LEU A 1016 -28.43 -14.17 14.98
CA LEU A 1016 -28.14 -13.46 13.74
C LEU A 1016 -28.88 -12.12 13.64
N ASP A 1017 -30.15 -12.06 14.06
CA ASP A 1017 -30.87 -10.79 14.21
C ASP A 1017 -30.16 -9.86 15.20
N TYR A 1018 -29.55 -10.41 16.25
CA TYR A 1018 -28.77 -9.64 17.21
C TYR A 1018 -27.49 -9.10 16.59
N ALA A 1019 -26.78 -9.90 15.80
CA ALA A 1019 -25.63 -9.44 15.03
C ALA A 1019 -26.04 -8.29 14.09
N ARG A 1020 -27.16 -8.43 13.37
CA ARG A 1020 -27.67 -7.41 12.43
C ARG A 1020 -28.04 -6.09 13.13
N GLY A 1021 -28.51 -6.15 14.37
CA GLY A 1021 -28.88 -4.98 15.19
C GLY A 1021 -27.70 -4.26 15.86
N ILE A 1022 -26.45 -4.65 15.60
CA ILE A 1022 -25.26 -3.96 16.10
C ILE A 1022 -24.97 -2.77 15.19
N ASP A 1023 -24.96 -1.54 15.73
CA ASP A 1023 -24.74 -0.33 14.92
C ASP A 1023 -23.29 -0.22 14.43
N HIS A 1024 -22.29 -0.56 15.25
CA HIS A 1024 -20.88 -0.45 14.91
C HIS A 1024 -20.42 -1.60 13.99
N GLU A 1025 -19.94 -1.27 12.79
CA GLU A 1025 -19.62 -2.24 11.74
C GLU A 1025 -18.59 -3.30 12.18
N TYR A 1026 -17.49 -2.89 12.81
CA TYR A 1026 -16.49 -3.84 13.32
C TYR A 1026 -17.07 -4.86 14.32
N HIS A 1027 -17.93 -4.42 15.25
CA HIS A 1027 -18.59 -5.33 16.19
C HIS A 1027 -19.58 -6.25 15.48
N ARG A 1028 -20.27 -5.76 14.44
CA ARG A 1028 -21.14 -6.56 13.58
C ARG A 1028 -20.36 -7.66 12.86
N VAL A 1029 -19.16 -7.36 12.34
CA VAL A 1029 -18.25 -8.39 11.76
C VAL A 1029 -17.88 -9.44 12.79
N LEU A 1030 -17.42 -9.03 13.97
CA LEU A 1030 -17.02 -9.99 15.01
C LEU A 1030 -18.17 -10.92 15.41
N ALA A 1031 -19.39 -10.40 15.50
CA ALA A 1031 -20.58 -11.21 15.72
C ALA A 1031 -20.83 -12.21 14.58
N LEU A 1032 -20.74 -11.76 13.31
CA LEU A 1032 -20.91 -12.62 12.14
C LEU A 1032 -19.84 -13.72 12.07
N VAL A 1033 -18.58 -13.38 12.37
CA VAL A 1033 -17.45 -14.32 12.40
C VAL A 1033 -17.66 -15.39 13.47
N ALA A 1034 -18.14 -15.00 14.66
CA ALA A 1034 -18.43 -15.93 15.74
C ALA A 1034 -19.60 -16.88 15.42
N LEU A 1035 -20.63 -16.38 14.72
CA LEU A 1035 -21.81 -17.16 14.37
C LEU A 1035 -21.60 -18.06 13.15
N ALA A 1036 -20.79 -17.62 12.18
CA ALA A 1036 -20.64 -18.28 10.88
C ALA A 1036 -20.44 -19.81 10.95
N PRO A 1037 -19.56 -20.37 11.82
CA PRO A 1037 -19.34 -21.81 11.90
C PRO A 1037 -20.56 -22.62 12.34
N HIS A 1038 -21.56 -21.96 12.94
CA HIS A 1038 -22.72 -22.60 13.56
C HIS A 1038 -24.01 -22.40 12.74
N LEU A 1039 -24.04 -21.47 11.78
CA LEU A 1039 -25.26 -21.10 11.06
C LEU A 1039 -25.77 -22.24 10.13
N PRO A 1040 -27.07 -22.59 10.20
CA PRO A 1040 -27.70 -23.51 9.25
C PRO A 1040 -27.89 -22.85 7.88
N GLU A 1041 -27.99 -23.66 6.81
CA GLU A 1041 -28.08 -23.19 5.41
C GLU A 1041 -29.21 -22.17 5.17
N GLU A 1042 -30.33 -22.30 5.90
CA GLU A 1042 -31.51 -21.42 5.77
C GLU A 1042 -31.25 -19.97 6.22
N LEU A 1043 -30.27 -19.76 7.11
CA LEU A 1043 -29.94 -18.44 7.69
C LEU A 1043 -28.77 -17.75 6.98
N LEU A 1044 -28.02 -18.47 6.14
CA LEU A 1044 -26.88 -17.93 5.41
C LEU A 1044 -27.22 -16.73 4.50
N PRO A 1045 -28.38 -16.69 3.79
CA PRO A 1045 -28.74 -15.50 3.00
C PRO A 1045 -28.89 -14.24 3.85
N GLN A 1046 -29.39 -14.36 5.08
CA GLN A 1046 -29.55 -13.23 5.99
C GLN A 1046 -28.20 -12.76 6.54
N ALA A 1047 -27.28 -13.69 6.80
CA ALA A 1047 -25.91 -13.38 7.20
C ALA A 1047 -25.13 -12.69 6.07
N LEU A 1048 -25.36 -13.11 4.83
CA LEU A 1048 -24.81 -12.48 3.63
C LEU A 1048 -25.33 -11.06 3.45
N ASP A 1049 -26.63 -10.82 3.57
CA ASP A 1049 -27.19 -9.46 3.52
C ASP A 1049 -26.58 -8.56 4.61
N CYS A 1050 -26.33 -9.13 5.80
CA CYS A 1050 -25.65 -8.45 6.89
C CYS A 1050 -24.19 -8.09 6.54
N ALA A 1051 -23.45 -9.01 5.92
CA ALA A 1051 -22.07 -8.79 5.48
C ALA A 1051 -21.97 -7.79 4.31
N ARG A 1052 -22.89 -7.84 3.35
CA ARG A 1052 -22.97 -6.89 2.21
C ARG A 1052 -23.31 -5.48 2.65
N GLY A 1053 -24.07 -5.32 3.74
CA GLY A 1053 -24.41 -4.04 4.34
C GLY A 1053 -23.30 -3.41 5.20
N ILE A 1054 -22.06 -3.89 5.08
CA ILE A 1054 -20.89 -3.30 5.74
C ILE A 1054 -20.20 -2.38 4.72
N ASP A 1055 -20.03 -1.11 5.10
CA ASP A 1055 -19.44 -0.08 4.25
C ASP A 1055 -17.90 -0.25 4.19
N HIS A 1056 -17.25 -0.52 5.33
CA HIS A 1056 -15.80 -0.68 5.38
C HIS A 1056 -15.30 -1.96 4.67
N GLU A 1057 -14.44 -1.80 3.65
CA GLU A 1057 -14.07 -2.88 2.73
C GLU A 1057 -13.36 -4.06 3.39
N TYR A 1058 -12.46 -3.81 4.35
CA TYR A 1058 -11.76 -4.87 5.09
C TYR A 1058 -12.71 -5.68 5.97
N ASP A 1059 -13.60 -4.97 6.68
CA ASP A 1059 -14.57 -5.58 7.57
C ASP A 1059 -15.59 -6.41 6.78
N ARG A 1060 -16.04 -5.88 5.63
CA ARG A 1060 -16.85 -6.63 4.66
C ARG A 1060 -16.12 -7.88 4.16
N ALA A 1061 -14.87 -7.75 3.73
CA ALA A 1061 -14.10 -8.90 3.25
C ALA A 1061 -13.91 -9.94 4.35
N LYS A 1062 -13.60 -9.54 5.59
CA LYS A 1062 -13.45 -10.45 6.73
C LYS A 1062 -14.75 -11.20 7.05
N ALA A 1063 -15.90 -10.50 7.03
CA ALA A 1063 -17.20 -11.14 7.21
C ALA A 1063 -17.52 -12.12 6.07
N LEU A 1064 -17.31 -11.73 4.81
CA LEU A 1064 -17.55 -12.58 3.64
C LEU A 1064 -16.63 -13.81 3.64
N VAL A 1065 -15.36 -13.67 4.02
CA VAL A 1065 -14.40 -14.78 4.15
C VAL A 1065 -14.81 -15.74 5.26
N ALA A 1066 -15.37 -15.26 6.37
CA ALA A 1066 -15.88 -16.14 7.43
C ALA A 1066 -17.15 -16.91 7.01
N LEU A 1067 -17.99 -16.32 6.16
CA LEU A 1067 -19.22 -16.95 5.64
C LEU A 1067 -18.99 -17.85 4.41
N ALA A 1068 -17.93 -17.58 3.64
CA ALA A 1068 -17.53 -18.32 2.45
C ALA A 1068 -17.48 -19.86 2.58
N PRO A 1069 -17.03 -20.47 3.69
CA PRO A 1069 -17.01 -21.94 3.83
C PRO A 1069 -18.39 -22.58 3.68
N HIS A 1070 -19.44 -21.81 4.00
CA HIS A 1070 -20.81 -22.29 4.06
C HIS A 1070 -21.62 -21.97 2.79
N PHE A 1071 -21.06 -21.18 1.85
CA PHE A 1071 -21.79 -20.77 0.65
C PHE A 1071 -20.88 -20.76 -0.59
N ARG A 1072 -20.98 -21.82 -1.39
CA ARG A 1072 -20.14 -22.01 -2.60
C ARG A 1072 -20.27 -20.88 -3.61
N ASP A 1073 -21.47 -20.36 -3.82
CA ASP A 1073 -21.75 -19.31 -4.81
C ASP A 1073 -21.23 -17.92 -4.36
N MET A 1074 -20.77 -17.78 -3.11
CA MET A 1074 -20.18 -16.55 -2.55
C MET A 1074 -18.66 -16.51 -2.66
N LEU A 1075 -18.02 -17.64 -2.97
CA LEU A 1075 -16.56 -17.69 -3.13
C LEU A 1075 -16.03 -16.65 -4.14
N PRO A 1076 -16.67 -16.42 -5.31
CA PRO A 1076 -16.23 -15.37 -6.23
C PRO A 1076 -16.34 -13.96 -5.62
N GLU A 1077 -17.45 -13.65 -4.94
CA GLU A 1077 -17.68 -12.34 -4.32
C GLU A 1077 -16.71 -12.07 -3.16
N ALA A 1078 -16.47 -13.08 -2.31
CA ALA A 1078 -15.50 -13.00 -1.22
C ALA A 1078 -14.07 -12.83 -1.76
N LEU A 1079 -13.74 -13.53 -2.85
CA LEU A 1079 -12.44 -13.44 -3.51
C LEU A 1079 -12.23 -12.07 -4.17
N ASP A 1080 -13.23 -11.54 -4.86
CA ASP A 1080 -13.16 -10.21 -5.47
C ASP A 1080 -13.04 -9.11 -4.40
N CYS A 1081 -13.78 -9.23 -3.28
CA CYS A 1081 -13.62 -8.34 -2.13
C CYS A 1081 -12.21 -8.44 -1.55
N ALA A 1082 -11.69 -9.65 -1.32
CA ALA A 1082 -10.35 -9.86 -0.78
C ALA A 1082 -9.26 -9.31 -1.72
N ARG A 1083 -9.43 -9.44 -3.05
CA ARG A 1083 -8.53 -8.86 -4.07
C ARG A 1083 -8.54 -7.34 -4.08
N GLY A 1084 -9.71 -6.74 -3.85
CA GLY A 1084 -9.89 -5.29 -3.79
C GLY A 1084 -9.21 -4.63 -2.58
N LEU A 1085 -8.90 -5.37 -1.52
CA LEU A 1085 -8.28 -4.82 -0.31
C LEU A 1085 -6.90 -4.26 -0.60
N ASP A 1086 -6.61 -2.99 -0.30
CA ASP A 1086 -5.29 -2.39 -0.58
C ASP A 1086 -4.18 -2.69 0.44
N HIS A 1087 -4.50 -3.26 1.61
CA HIS A 1087 -3.55 -3.45 2.71
C HIS A 1087 -2.59 -4.64 2.54
N GLU A 1088 -1.32 -4.47 2.94
CA GLU A 1088 -0.30 -5.54 2.93
C GLU A 1088 -0.60 -6.72 3.83
N TYR A 1089 -1.27 -6.54 4.97
CA TYR A 1089 -1.63 -7.67 5.83
C TYR A 1089 -3.02 -8.21 5.50
N SER A 1090 -3.95 -7.32 5.21
CA SER A 1090 -5.36 -7.69 5.08
C SER A 1090 -5.64 -8.48 3.81
N ARG A 1091 -5.01 -8.12 2.68
CA ARG A 1091 -5.20 -8.83 1.41
C ARG A 1091 -4.64 -10.26 1.49
N PRO A 1092 -3.38 -10.49 1.88
CA PRO A 1092 -2.88 -11.84 2.13
C PRO A 1092 -3.69 -12.58 3.18
N ASP A 1093 -4.00 -11.99 4.33
CA ASP A 1093 -4.76 -12.66 5.39
C ASP A 1093 -6.14 -13.09 4.92
N ALA A 1094 -6.88 -12.20 4.22
CA ALA A 1094 -8.19 -12.52 3.68
C ALA A 1094 -8.12 -13.63 2.63
N LEU A 1095 -7.15 -13.56 1.70
CA LEU A 1095 -6.95 -14.59 0.69
C LEU A 1095 -6.51 -15.93 1.30
N GLN A 1096 -5.57 -15.92 2.25
CA GLN A 1096 -5.11 -17.13 2.95
C GLN A 1096 -6.25 -17.78 3.75
N ASN A 1097 -7.02 -16.99 4.50
CA ASN A 1097 -8.17 -17.50 5.24
C ASN A 1097 -9.23 -18.05 4.30
N LEU A 1098 -9.50 -17.40 3.16
CA LEU A 1098 -10.38 -17.95 2.14
C LEU A 1098 -9.87 -19.29 1.63
N ILE A 1099 -8.58 -19.42 1.34
CA ILE A 1099 -8.00 -20.66 0.77
C ILE A 1099 -8.09 -21.83 1.74
N LYS A 1100 -7.85 -21.63 3.04
CA LYS A 1100 -8.01 -22.67 4.08
C LYS A 1100 -9.41 -23.28 4.11
N THR A 1101 -10.41 -22.55 3.59
CA THR A 1101 -11.81 -22.98 3.59
C THR A 1101 -12.20 -23.69 2.30
N LEU A 1102 -11.34 -23.65 1.27
CA LEU A 1102 -11.62 -24.25 -0.02
C LEU A 1102 -11.47 -25.77 0.03
N THR A 1103 -12.54 -26.46 -0.35
CA THR A 1103 -12.50 -27.90 -0.58
C THR A 1103 -12.45 -28.21 -2.07
N PRO A 1104 -11.86 -29.34 -2.50
CA PRO A 1104 -11.90 -29.77 -3.89
C PRO A 1104 -13.32 -29.79 -4.49
N SER A 1105 -14.35 -30.12 -3.73
CA SER A 1105 -15.75 -30.10 -4.23
C SER A 1105 -16.29 -28.69 -4.49
N SER A 1106 -15.77 -27.67 -3.80
CA SER A 1106 -16.29 -26.29 -3.85
C SER A 1106 -15.75 -25.43 -5.01
N VAL A 1107 -14.61 -25.77 -5.60
CA VAL A 1107 -13.93 -24.93 -6.59
C VAL A 1107 -14.07 -25.51 -8.01
N ASP A 1108 -14.49 -24.73 -8.99
CA ASP A 1108 -14.43 -25.11 -10.41
C ASP A 1108 -13.20 -24.46 -11.09
N PHE A 1109 -12.97 -24.77 -12.37
CA PHE A 1109 -11.76 -24.27 -13.05
C PHE A 1109 -11.73 -22.74 -13.23
N PRO A 1110 -12.83 -22.05 -13.60
CA PRO A 1110 -12.86 -20.58 -13.61
C PRO A 1110 -12.52 -19.97 -12.25
N LEU A 1111 -13.09 -20.49 -11.16
CA LEU A 1111 -12.77 -20.00 -9.81
C LEU A 1111 -11.31 -20.28 -9.42
N TRP A 1112 -10.76 -21.44 -9.82
CA TRP A 1112 -9.33 -21.73 -9.66
C TRP A 1112 -8.44 -20.65 -10.31
N GLN A 1113 -8.77 -20.22 -11.53
CA GLN A 1113 -8.01 -19.17 -12.20
C GLN A 1113 -8.06 -17.85 -11.42
N GLN A 1114 -9.25 -17.46 -10.95
CA GLN A 1114 -9.39 -16.25 -10.14
C GLN A 1114 -8.59 -16.33 -8.83
N ILE A 1115 -8.59 -17.49 -8.16
CA ILE A 1115 -7.83 -17.70 -6.92
C ILE A 1115 -6.33 -17.53 -7.20
N LEU A 1116 -5.83 -18.19 -8.25
CA LEU A 1116 -4.40 -18.19 -8.57
C LEU A 1116 -3.93 -16.79 -9.03
N ASP A 1117 -4.73 -16.10 -9.84
CA ASP A 1117 -4.45 -14.72 -10.24
C ASP A 1117 -4.46 -13.78 -9.02
N GLY A 1118 -5.38 -13.97 -8.06
CA GLY A 1118 -5.45 -13.21 -6.82
C GLY A 1118 -4.20 -13.41 -5.97
N LEU A 1119 -3.75 -14.66 -5.84
CA LEU A 1119 -2.53 -15.02 -5.13
C LEU A 1119 -1.27 -14.55 -5.84
N ALA A 1120 -1.25 -14.54 -7.18
CA ALA A 1120 -0.09 -14.06 -7.92
C ALA A 1120 0.13 -12.55 -7.82
N SER A 1121 -0.88 -11.81 -7.37
CA SER A 1121 -0.75 -10.39 -7.01
C SER A 1121 0.01 -10.15 -5.70
N LEU A 1122 0.27 -11.22 -4.92
CA LEU A 1122 0.99 -11.15 -3.67
C LEU A 1122 2.51 -11.20 -3.87
N THR A 1123 3.25 -11.09 -2.76
CA THR A 1123 4.68 -11.42 -2.73
C THR A 1123 4.88 -12.92 -2.59
N ARG A 1124 6.09 -13.34 -2.93
CA ARG A 1124 6.52 -14.73 -2.91
C ARG A 1124 6.35 -15.39 -1.53
N PRO A 1125 6.69 -14.77 -0.39
CA PRO A 1125 6.47 -15.40 0.93
C PRO A 1125 5.00 -15.77 1.16
N HIS A 1126 4.08 -14.83 0.93
CA HIS A 1126 2.64 -15.07 1.10
C HIS A 1126 2.10 -16.14 0.13
N PHE A 1127 2.61 -16.18 -1.11
CA PHE A 1127 2.23 -17.23 -2.07
C PHE A 1127 2.73 -18.61 -1.63
N LEU A 1128 3.96 -18.70 -1.11
CA LEU A 1128 4.52 -19.95 -0.58
C LEU A 1128 3.78 -20.45 0.65
N GLU A 1129 3.29 -19.55 1.51
CA GLU A 1129 2.41 -19.89 2.65
C GLU A 1129 1.05 -20.44 2.21
N ALA A 1130 0.51 -19.96 1.08
CA ALA A 1130 -0.76 -20.46 0.53
C ALA A 1130 -0.62 -21.80 -0.22
N LEU A 1131 0.58 -22.14 -0.71
CA LEU A 1131 0.80 -23.31 -1.56
C LEU A 1131 0.40 -24.66 -0.92
N PRO A 1132 0.68 -24.93 0.38
CA PRO A 1132 0.22 -26.15 1.04
C PRO A 1132 -1.30 -26.32 1.02
N GLU A 1133 -2.03 -25.23 1.24
CA GLU A 1133 -3.50 -25.22 1.24
C GLU A 1133 -4.09 -25.37 -0.18
N LEU A 1134 -3.34 -24.98 -1.22
CA LEU A 1134 -3.71 -25.22 -2.62
C LEU A 1134 -3.44 -26.66 -3.09
N ALA A 1135 -2.61 -27.43 -2.39
CA ALA A 1135 -2.20 -28.77 -2.85
C ALA A 1135 -3.40 -29.71 -3.17
N PRO A 1136 -4.49 -29.74 -2.38
CA PRO A 1136 -5.69 -30.53 -2.74
C PRO A 1136 -6.35 -30.07 -4.06
N LEU A 1137 -6.35 -28.77 -4.35
CA LEU A 1137 -6.90 -28.22 -5.60
C LEU A 1137 -5.97 -28.50 -6.79
N ILE A 1138 -4.67 -28.40 -6.60
CA ILE A 1138 -3.67 -28.79 -7.62
C ILE A 1138 -3.84 -30.26 -7.98
N ILE A 1139 -4.00 -31.14 -6.98
CA ILE A 1139 -4.26 -32.57 -7.21
C ILE A 1139 -5.60 -32.79 -7.90
N LYS A 1140 -6.65 -32.05 -7.53
CA LYS A 1140 -7.96 -32.16 -8.18
C LYS A 1140 -7.89 -31.85 -9.68
N PHE A 1141 -7.26 -30.74 -10.06
CA PHE A 1141 -7.28 -30.26 -11.43
C PHE A 1141 -6.16 -30.83 -12.30
N GLY A 1142 -4.97 -31.08 -11.74
CA GLY A 1142 -3.79 -31.55 -12.48
C GLY A 1142 -3.20 -32.88 -11.97
N GLY A 1143 -3.77 -33.50 -10.95
CA GLY A 1143 -3.25 -34.75 -10.38
C GLY A 1143 -1.98 -34.58 -9.54
N ILE A 1144 -1.48 -35.69 -9.02
CA ILE A 1144 -0.27 -35.73 -8.15
C ILE A 1144 0.97 -35.24 -8.91
N GLU A 1145 1.04 -35.49 -10.22
CA GLU A 1145 2.19 -35.07 -11.02
C GLU A 1145 2.27 -33.55 -11.16
N ALA A 1146 1.13 -32.85 -11.28
CA ALA A 1146 1.12 -31.38 -11.29
C ALA A 1146 1.64 -30.80 -9.97
N LEU A 1147 1.36 -31.45 -8.83
CA LEU A 1147 1.90 -31.04 -7.53
C LEU A 1147 3.42 -31.23 -7.46
N ARG A 1148 3.95 -32.35 -7.98
CA ARG A 1148 5.41 -32.57 -8.04
C ARG A 1148 6.11 -31.52 -8.90
N GLU A 1149 5.56 -31.23 -10.08
CA GLU A 1149 6.07 -30.19 -10.97
C GLU A 1149 5.98 -28.79 -10.35
N THR A 1150 4.94 -28.53 -9.55
CA THR A 1150 4.81 -27.28 -8.80
C THR A 1150 5.88 -27.15 -7.73
N VAL A 1151 6.18 -28.24 -7.00
CA VAL A 1151 7.28 -28.26 -6.01
C VAL A 1151 8.63 -28.06 -6.69
N ALA A 1152 8.88 -28.73 -7.83
CA ALA A 1152 10.09 -28.49 -8.61
C ALA A 1152 10.19 -27.03 -9.09
N ALA A 1153 9.07 -26.41 -9.48
CA ALA A 1153 9.02 -25.00 -9.83
C ALA A 1153 9.38 -24.08 -8.64
N VAL A 1154 9.02 -24.42 -7.41
CA VAL A 1154 9.45 -23.67 -6.20
C VAL A 1154 10.98 -23.70 -6.08
N ASP A 1155 11.61 -24.85 -6.28
CA ASP A 1155 13.07 -24.98 -6.22
C ASP A 1155 13.75 -24.20 -7.36
N ASP A 1156 13.25 -24.30 -8.59
CA ASP A 1156 13.76 -23.55 -9.74
C ASP A 1156 13.70 -22.04 -9.49
N VAL A 1157 12.53 -21.53 -9.14
CA VAL A 1157 12.27 -20.10 -8.87
C VAL A 1157 13.11 -19.61 -7.68
N SER A 1158 13.37 -20.46 -6.68
CA SER A 1158 14.29 -20.16 -5.57
C SER A 1158 15.73 -19.96 -6.04
N ARG A 1159 16.18 -20.76 -6.99
CA ARG A 1159 17.54 -20.66 -7.53
C ARG A 1159 17.69 -19.43 -8.43
N TRP A 1160 16.65 -19.10 -9.20
CA TRP A 1160 16.67 -17.98 -10.16
C TRP A 1160 16.75 -16.59 -9.51
N TRP A 1161 16.15 -16.40 -8.34
CA TRP A 1161 16.12 -15.12 -7.63
C TRP A 1161 16.56 -15.29 -6.18
N LYS A 1162 17.89 -15.25 -5.98
CA LYS A 1162 18.56 -15.37 -4.67
C LYS A 1162 18.56 -14.09 -3.87
#